data_AF-A0A973HZE8-F1
#
_entry.id   AF-A0A973HZE8-F1
#
_cell.length_a   1.000
_cell.length_b   1.000
_cell.length_c   1.000
_cell.angle_alpha   90.00
_cell.angle_beta   90.00
_cell.angle_gamma   90.00
#
_symmetry.space_group_name_H-M   'P 1'
#
loop_
_entity.id
_entity.type
_entity.pdbx_description
1 polymer ?
#
loop_
_entity_poly.entity_id
_entity_poly.type
_entity_poly.pdbx_seq_one_letter_code
_entity_poly.pdbx_strand_id
1 'polypeptide(L)'
;NDSDEQYIVTTNVGTLPSDYTTEWESHFKYLYSGNFLNFQVEYGDSTGTIKKSRMEITQDAAVAVVQGTSGIRLGLMRFDAGSEGGFVDLAVDNIEDNSDAFETKIEGYYPYGVTPLSESLYEAALYYRGEAVDYGKDSRSVVKNSNGNLSIKGTPSVDESKSGSNYLSPLTSACQTSSTIVLFTDGDPYYDTDANSKIQSMIKDITFPNNSDLSHNCSGDGGCAEELAYYLANFDQNDELEGKQVIRTYVIGGFFDETDSNNNDAIEYMEAIAKYGDGEYYSASNYADIVSALKLTLEDTADTPVTFVAPAVSANSYNSLEHLDQLYYAMFVPDSGNDWSGNLKAYRLSSDGIVVDAKNESAILENGSFSPSSRSYWTDDSITDGHDVVIGGAASLLTANYNVYTHLTTTSGALTTLLTTETISKTLIGLDNSDSDADHKHMIDWVNRISSETTDGTRREMEDPIHSRPLIVTYNGEIDGDGHTSQEGVVFVGTNSGYLHAFKADHDEYVEYFSYIPQELLANVPTYVNGSTLADKTYGIDGPINYWHDDINKNGQVDLDNNEKVLLFFGLRRGGSNYYALDVSNPEEPEFAWQITGGITGSDFEKVGQTWSNMELAKVTWQGESKVVLLFGAGYDVAQDNLSKREADDLGNAVYMVDANTGEQLWHASPNSSDLKLTAMTNSITADIVPIDYDGDQITDYFFASDIGGRVWRFDINKENSKASEFATAGMIFDANGDANSPYQRFYHAPSISYFTEEDSDGFLSLAIGSGFRAHPLESGSEDSFYILKDYNLISAPETYTKLTPAGLA
;
A
#
# COMPACT_ATOMS: atom_id res chain seq x y z
N ASN A 1 -25.72 22.56 -42.72
CA ASN A 1 -24.66 23.09 -43.60
C ASN A 1 -23.39 22.96 -42.80
N ASP A 2 -22.63 21.91 -43.12
CA ASP A 2 -21.24 21.56 -42.75
C ASP A 2 -20.69 21.94 -41.37
N SER A 3 -20.53 20.94 -40.48
CA SER A 3 -19.29 20.67 -39.71
C SER A 3 -19.27 19.41 -38.79
N ASP A 4 -20.26 18.52 -38.76
CA ASP A 4 -20.38 17.50 -37.68
C ASP A 4 -19.79 16.09 -37.95
N GLU A 5 -18.77 15.95 -38.81
CA GLU A 5 -18.13 14.64 -39.04
C GLU A 5 -16.64 14.69 -38.68
N GLN A 6 -16.24 14.05 -37.57
CA GLN A 6 -14.83 13.74 -37.29
C GLN A 6 -14.49 12.31 -37.75
N TYR A 7 -13.28 12.16 -38.29
CA TYR A 7 -12.75 10.92 -38.84
C TYR A 7 -11.83 10.26 -37.84
N ILE A 8 -11.96 8.94 -37.67
CA ILE A 8 -10.88 8.16 -37.07
C ILE A 8 -9.76 8.07 -38.12
N VAL A 9 -8.68 8.82 -37.92
CA VAL A 9 -7.41 8.50 -38.56
C VAL A 9 -6.83 7.33 -37.78
N THR A 10 -7.13 6.10 -38.22
CA THR A 10 -6.30 4.97 -37.81
C THR A 10 -4.94 5.16 -38.47
N THR A 11 -3.99 5.73 -37.73
CA THR A 11 -2.59 5.73 -38.13
C THR A 11 -2.15 4.28 -38.30
N ASN A 12 -2.05 3.84 -39.55
CA ASN A 12 -1.40 2.63 -40.05
C ASN A 12 -1.19 1.52 -38.98
N VAL A 13 -2.26 0.80 -38.64
CA VAL A 13 -2.09 -0.52 -38.03
C VAL A 13 -1.64 -1.45 -39.16
N GLY A 14 -0.41 -1.95 -39.06
CA GLY A 14 0.21 -2.80 -40.05
C GLY A 14 -0.73 -3.95 -40.44
N THR A 15 -1.03 -4.04 -41.73
CA THR A 15 -1.66 -5.22 -42.33
C THR A 15 -0.87 -6.47 -41.94
N LEU A 16 -1.55 -7.51 -41.48
CA LEU A 16 -0.95 -8.86 -41.42
C LEU A 16 -0.31 -9.17 -42.78
N PRO A 17 0.82 -9.91 -42.81
CA PRO A 17 1.30 -10.50 -44.06
C PRO A 17 0.14 -11.25 -44.71
N SER A 18 -0.07 -11.07 -46.00
CA SER A 18 -1.21 -11.58 -46.77
C SER A 18 -1.31 -13.11 -46.85
N ASP A 19 -0.60 -13.85 -46.01
CA ASP A 19 -0.43 -15.29 -46.10
C ASP A 19 -0.34 -15.99 -44.73
N TYR A 20 -1.33 -15.72 -43.87
CA TYR A 20 -1.51 -16.42 -42.57
C TYR A 20 -1.61 -17.96 -42.70
N THR A 21 -1.87 -18.47 -43.91
CA THR A 21 -1.88 -19.91 -44.18
C THR A 21 -0.50 -20.57 -44.18
N THR A 22 0.58 -19.78 -44.16
CA THR A 22 1.98 -20.28 -44.19
C THR A 22 2.76 -20.09 -42.89
N GLU A 23 2.24 -19.37 -41.89
CA GLU A 23 2.96 -19.08 -40.63
C GLU A 23 2.92 -20.22 -39.58
N TRP A 24 2.16 -21.29 -39.82
CA TRP A 24 2.02 -22.41 -38.88
C TRP A 24 3.32 -23.25 -38.75
N GLU A 25 4.33 -22.98 -39.60
CA GLU A 25 5.58 -23.74 -39.65
C GLU A 25 6.77 -23.05 -38.94
N SER A 26 6.63 -21.83 -38.39
CA SER A 26 7.71 -21.17 -37.65
C SER A 26 7.22 -20.19 -36.58
N HIS A 27 7.45 -20.56 -35.30
CA HIS A 27 7.48 -19.73 -34.08
C HIS A 27 6.51 -18.53 -34.02
N PHE A 28 5.46 -18.67 -33.19
CA PHE A 28 4.52 -17.59 -32.88
C PHE A 28 5.24 -16.43 -32.20
N LYS A 29 5.35 -15.29 -32.89
CA LYS A 29 5.95 -14.07 -32.36
C LYS A 29 4.96 -13.23 -31.53
N TYR A 30 3.66 -13.43 -31.73
CA TYR A 30 2.59 -12.77 -31.00
C TYR A 30 1.42 -13.73 -30.81
N LEU A 31 0.82 -13.75 -29.61
CA LEU A 31 -0.38 -14.50 -29.31
C LEU A 31 -1.56 -13.53 -29.27
N TYR A 32 -2.52 -13.70 -30.18
CA TYR A 32 -3.70 -12.84 -30.24
C TYR A 32 -4.87 -13.55 -29.55
N SER A 33 -5.66 -12.80 -28.76
CA SER A 33 -6.86 -13.35 -28.13
C SER A 33 -7.87 -13.80 -29.20
N GLY A 34 -8.66 -14.82 -28.89
CA GLY A 34 -9.70 -15.31 -29.81
C GLY A 34 -10.69 -14.21 -30.22
N ASN A 35 -10.94 -13.23 -29.34
CA ASN A 35 -11.77 -12.08 -29.62
C ASN A 35 -11.10 -11.08 -30.57
N PHE A 36 -9.78 -10.87 -30.45
CA PHE A 36 -9.02 -10.02 -31.38
C PHE A 36 -8.95 -10.64 -32.78
N LEU A 37 -8.77 -11.95 -32.87
CA LEU A 37 -8.78 -12.66 -34.15
C LEU A 37 -10.17 -12.66 -34.78
N ASN A 38 -11.24 -12.82 -33.98
CA ASN A 38 -12.62 -12.67 -34.48
C ASN A 38 -12.89 -11.25 -34.95
N PHE A 39 -12.49 -10.23 -34.18
CA PHE A 39 -12.56 -8.83 -34.58
C PHE A 39 -11.83 -8.60 -35.91
N GLN A 40 -10.61 -9.11 -36.08
CA GLN A 40 -9.83 -8.89 -37.29
C GLN A 40 -10.31 -9.72 -38.49
N VAL A 41 -10.90 -10.91 -38.28
CA VAL A 41 -11.49 -11.73 -39.36
C VAL A 41 -12.84 -11.16 -39.79
N GLU A 42 -13.63 -10.63 -38.86
CA GLU A 42 -14.94 -10.05 -39.13
C GLU A 42 -14.84 -8.62 -39.68
N TYR A 43 -13.81 -7.85 -39.30
CA TYR A 43 -13.56 -6.49 -39.79
C TYR A 43 -12.44 -6.34 -40.81
N GLY A 44 -11.52 -7.31 -40.95
CA GLY A 44 -10.39 -7.25 -41.89
C GLY A 44 -10.80 -7.33 -43.37
N ASP A 45 -12.01 -7.84 -43.64
CA ASP A 45 -12.64 -7.77 -44.96
C ASP A 45 -13.40 -6.45 -45.20
N SER A 46 -13.53 -5.60 -44.17
CA SER A 46 -14.15 -4.28 -44.27
C SER A 46 -13.11 -3.15 -44.19
N THR A 47 -12.65 -2.70 -45.35
CA THR A 47 -11.94 -1.41 -45.52
C THR A 47 -12.88 -0.21 -45.33
N GLY A 48 -13.87 -0.32 -44.44
CA GLY A 48 -14.83 0.72 -44.13
C GLY A 48 -14.48 1.35 -42.79
N THR A 49 -14.16 2.64 -42.78
CA THR A 49 -14.12 3.46 -41.57
C THR A 49 -15.43 3.25 -40.79
N ILE A 50 -15.36 2.65 -39.59
CA ILE A 50 -16.52 2.49 -38.73
C ILE A 50 -16.90 3.89 -38.24
N LYS A 51 -18.04 4.41 -38.72
CA LYS A 51 -18.60 5.67 -38.22
C LYS A 51 -19.34 5.38 -36.92
N LYS A 52 -18.76 5.75 -35.78
CA LYS A 52 -19.43 5.79 -34.47
C LYS A 52 -19.78 7.23 -34.12
N SER A 53 -20.88 7.43 -33.42
CA SER A 53 -21.26 8.71 -32.83
C SER A 53 -20.41 9.02 -31.60
N ARG A 54 -20.35 10.30 -31.20
CA ARG A 54 -19.69 10.75 -29.96
C ARG A 54 -20.19 9.99 -28.72
N MET A 55 -21.50 9.74 -28.66
CA MET A 55 -22.11 8.95 -27.57
C MET A 55 -21.60 7.50 -27.57
N GLU A 56 -21.57 6.82 -28.73
CA GLU A 56 -21.06 5.44 -28.81
C GLU A 56 -19.59 5.36 -28.39
N ILE A 57 -18.76 6.34 -28.78
CA ILE A 57 -17.36 6.42 -28.34
C ILE A 57 -17.25 6.59 -26.83
N THR A 58 -18.09 7.45 -26.24
CA THR A 58 -18.10 7.73 -24.80
C THR A 58 -18.58 6.51 -24.01
N GLN A 59 -19.63 5.83 -24.49
CA GLN A 59 -20.17 4.59 -23.91
C GLN A 59 -19.10 3.50 -23.87
N ASP A 60 -18.47 3.22 -25.01
CA ASP A 60 -17.44 2.19 -25.11
C ASP A 60 -16.25 2.50 -24.17
N ALA A 61 -15.82 3.77 -24.11
CA ALA A 61 -14.70 4.19 -23.27
C ALA A 61 -15.04 4.08 -21.77
N ALA A 62 -16.23 4.51 -21.36
CA ALA A 62 -16.66 4.43 -19.97
C ALA A 62 -16.84 2.98 -19.49
N VAL A 63 -17.42 2.10 -20.34
CA VAL A 63 -17.52 0.66 -20.04
C VAL A 63 -16.13 0.05 -19.88
N ALA A 64 -15.19 0.37 -20.76
CA ALA A 64 -13.84 -0.17 -20.70
C ALA A 64 -13.11 0.22 -19.40
N VAL A 65 -13.30 1.44 -18.91
CA VAL A 65 -12.71 1.89 -17.63
C VAL A 65 -13.36 1.19 -16.44
N VAL A 66 -14.70 1.13 -16.39
CA VAL A 66 -15.43 0.49 -15.29
C VAL A 66 -15.14 -1.01 -15.19
N GLN A 67 -15.08 -1.72 -16.32
CA GLN A 67 -14.72 -3.15 -16.33
C GLN A 67 -13.26 -3.42 -15.94
N GLY A 68 -12.38 -2.42 -16.10
CA GLY A 68 -10.98 -2.52 -15.68
C GLY A 68 -10.77 -2.18 -14.21
N THR A 69 -11.69 -1.47 -13.57
CA THR A 69 -11.46 -0.87 -12.25
C THR A 69 -12.04 -1.77 -11.13
N SER A 70 -11.34 -1.86 -10.00
CA SER A 70 -11.79 -2.58 -8.79
C SER A 70 -11.51 -1.76 -7.53
N GLY A 71 -12.17 -2.08 -6.42
CA GLY A 71 -11.88 -1.49 -5.11
C GLY A 71 -12.46 -0.10 -4.85
N ILE A 72 -13.35 0.41 -5.71
CA ILE A 72 -14.04 1.70 -5.54
C ILE A 72 -15.55 1.54 -5.44
N ARG A 73 -16.23 2.55 -4.87
CA ARG A 73 -17.69 2.65 -4.92
C ARG A 73 -18.10 3.60 -6.05
N LEU A 74 -18.91 3.12 -6.99
CA LEU A 74 -19.30 3.84 -8.20
C LEU A 74 -20.82 4.00 -8.28
N GLY A 75 -21.27 5.19 -8.68
CA GLY A 75 -22.64 5.49 -9.07
C GLY A 75 -22.68 6.16 -10.44
N LEU A 76 -23.88 6.30 -11.01
CA LEU A 76 -24.09 6.93 -12.32
C LEU A 76 -25.23 7.93 -12.26
N MET A 77 -24.96 9.16 -12.69
CA MET A 77 -25.96 10.20 -12.89
C MET A 77 -26.06 10.57 -14.37
N ARG A 78 -27.23 11.06 -14.77
CA ARG A 78 -27.51 11.48 -16.15
C ARG A 78 -28.25 12.82 -16.18
N PHE A 79 -27.94 13.64 -17.18
CA PHE A 79 -28.72 14.84 -17.50
C PHE A 79 -30.15 14.49 -17.94
N ASP A 80 -31.09 15.32 -17.53
CA ASP A 80 -32.50 15.18 -17.84
C ASP A 80 -32.80 15.49 -19.32
N ALA A 81 -33.51 14.59 -19.99
CA ALA A 81 -33.93 14.79 -21.37
C ALA A 81 -35.04 15.83 -21.54
N GLY A 82 -35.70 16.21 -20.44
CA GLY A 82 -36.70 17.27 -20.36
C GLY A 82 -36.13 18.67 -20.13
N SER A 83 -34.79 18.79 -20.02
CA SER A 83 -34.06 20.06 -19.82
C SER A 83 -34.16 20.66 -18.41
N GLU A 84 -34.37 19.85 -17.38
CA GLU A 84 -34.42 20.30 -15.97
C GLU A 84 -33.53 19.40 -15.08
N GLY A 85 -32.26 19.79 -14.89
CA GLY A 85 -31.28 19.12 -14.01
C GLY A 85 -30.82 17.71 -14.40
N GLY A 86 -30.48 16.92 -13.37
CA GLY A 86 -29.97 15.55 -13.50
C GLY A 86 -30.60 14.59 -12.50
N PHE A 87 -30.36 13.29 -12.66
CA PHE A 87 -30.89 12.26 -11.77
C PHE A 87 -29.93 11.09 -11.57
N VAL A 88 -30.08 10.37 -10.44
CA VAL A 88 -29.30 9.18 -10.10
C VAL A 88 -29.89 7.97 -10.81
N ASP A 89 -29.20 7.47 -11.83
CA ASP A 89 -29.64 6.33 -12.64
C ASP A 89 -29.02 4.99 -12.19
N LEU A 90 -27.93 5.06 -11.42
CA LEU A 90 -27.36 3.95 -10.65
C LEU A 90 -26.90 4.50 -9.28
N ALA A 91 -27.38 3.89 -8.20
CA ALA A 91 -26.96 4.26 -6.85
C ALA A 91 -25.50 3.86 -6.61
N VAL A 92 -24.82 4.56 -5.70
CA VAL A 92 -23.41 4.34 -5.39
C VAL A 92 -23.26 3.07 -4.56
N ASP A 93 -22.60 2.07 -5.14
CA ASP A 93 -22.25 0.80 -4.49
C ASP A 93 -20.88 0.31 -4.96
N ASN A 94 -20.37 -0.77 -4.39
CA ASN A 94 -19.09 -1.38 -4.81
C ASN A 94 -19.11 -1.68 -6.31
N ILE A 95 -18.02 -1.34 -7.00
CA ILE A 95 -17.91 -1.50 -8.46
C ILE A 95 -18.06 -2.96 -8.90
N GLU A 96 -17.63 -3.90 -8.07
CA GLU A 96 -17.78 -5.34 -8.29
C GLU A 96 -19.26 -5.76 -8.37
N ASP A 97 -20.13 -5.09 -7.61
CA ASP A 97 -21.57 -5.35 -7.57
C ASP A 97 -22.33 -4.57 -8.66
N ASN A 98 -21.82 -3.40 -9.05
CA ASN A 98 -22.49 -2.44 -9.92
C ASN A 98 -22.04 -2.45 -11.39
N SER A 99 -20.90 -3.06 -11.74
CA SER A 99 -20.29 -3.00 -13.08
C SER A 99 -21.23 -3.45 -14.22
N ASP A 100 -21.89 -4.60 -14.07
CA ASP A 100 -22.87 -5.12 -15.05
C ASP A 100 -24.08 -4.17 -15.22
N ALA A 101 -24.54 -3.60 -14.10
CA ALA A 101 -25.66 -2.67 -14.09
C ALA A 101 -25.27 -1.33 -14.75
N PHE A 102 -24.05 -0.85 -14.50
CA PHE A 102 -23.48 0.32 -15.14
C PHE A 102 -23.40 0.16 -16.66
N GLU A 103 -22.82 -0.94 -17.14
CA GLU A 103 -22.72 -1.25 -18.58
C GLU A 103 -24.10 -1.25 -19.24
N THR A 104 -25.05 -1.98 -18.66
CA THR A 104 -26.42 -2.05 -19.16
C THR A 104 -27.09 -0.66 -19.26
N LYS A 105 -26.83 0.22 -18.28
CA LYS A 105 -27.41 1.56 -18.23
C LYS A 105 -26.79 2.48 -19.26
N ILE A 106 -25.45 2.55 -19.29
CA ILE A 106 -24.73 3.50 -20.14
C ILE A 106 -24.90 3.18 -21.62
N GLU A 107 -24.90 1.90 -22.02
CA GLU A 107 -25.23 1.46 -23.39
C GLU A 107 -26.64 1.87 -23.83
N GLY A 108 -27.55 2.05 -22.86
CA GLY A 108 -28.92 2.52 -23.08
C GLY A 108 -29.05 4.03 -23.27
N TYR A 109 -27.95 4.79 -23.20
CA TYR A 109 -27.99 6.26 -23.29
C TYR A 109 -28.08 6.72 -24.75
N TYR A 110 -28.83 7.81 -24.94
CA TYR A 110 -29.04 8.43 -26.24
C TYR A 110 -28.80 9.93 -26.10
N PRO A 111 -28.05 10.57 -27.01
CA PRO A 111 -27.77 11.98 -26.96
C PRO A 111 -29.03 12.76 -27.32
N TYR A 112 -29.65 13.40 -26.33
CA TYR A 112 -30.86 14.20 -26.50
C TYR A 112 -31.07 15.08 -25.27
N GLY A 113 -31.45 16.34 -25.47
CA GLY A 113 -31.71 17.29 -24.39
C GLY A 113 -30.82 18.51 -24.52
N VAL A 114 -30.59 19.16 -23.39
CA VAL A 114 -29.68 20.29 -23.21
C VAL A 114 -28.62 19.91 -22.16
N THR A 115 -27.82 20.88 -21.73
CA THR A 115 -26.66 20.74 -20.84
C THR A 115 -26.92 21.47 -19.49
N PRO A 116 -27.73 20.89 -18.59
CA PRO A 116 -28.04 21.48 -17.29
C PRO A 116 -26.93 21.18 -16.26
N LEU A 117 -25.75 21.79 -16.42
CA LEU A 117 -24.55 21.47 -15.64
C LEU A 117 -24.70 21.84 -14.16
N SER A 118 -25.06 23.09 -13.87
CA SER A 118 -25.21 23.59 -12.49
C SER A 118 -26.36 22.91 -11.76
N GLU A 119 -27.47 22.65 -12.45
CA GLU A 119 -28.62 21.94 -11.89
C GLU A 119 -28.31 20.46 -11.59
N SER A 120 -27.54 19.80 -12.46
CA SER A 120 -27.12 18.41 -12.23
C SER A 120 -26.09 18.29 -11.11
N LEU A 121 -25.14 19.23 -11.04
CA LEU A 121 -24.17 19.31 -9.95
C LEU A 121 -24.86 19.60 -8.61
N TYR A 122 -25.89 20.45 -8.61
CA TYR A 122 -26.74 20.70 -7.45
C TYR A 122 -27.49 19.44 -7.00
N GLU A 123 -28.09 18.69 -7.92
CA GLU A 123 -28.74 17.42 -7.55
C GLU A 123 -27.74 16.39 -6.99
N ALA A 124 -26.53 16.33 -7.56
CA ALA A 124 -25.45 15.48 -7.04
C ALA A 124 -25.08 15.86 -5.60
N ALA A 125 -24.99 17.16 -5.29
CA ALA A 125 -24.78 17.65 -3.94
C ALA A 125 -25.88 17.19 -2.97
N LEU A 126 -27.15 17.27 -3.38
CA LEU A 126 -28.28 16.79 -2.57
C LEU A 126 -28.21 15.29 -2.31
N TYR A 127 -27.79 14.51 -3.31
CA TYR A 127 -27.61 13.06 -3.18
C TYR A 127 -26.52 12.72 -2.15
N TYR A 128 -25.35 13.33 -2.26
CA TYR A 128 -24.26 13.14 -1.29
C TYR A 128 -24.62 13.59 0.12
N ARG A 129 -25.43 14.65 0.27
CA ARG A 129 -25.85 15.19 1.57
C ARG A 129 -27.09 14.50 2.15
N GLY A 130 -27.69 13.53 1.44
CA GLY A 130 -28.90 12.84 1.88
C GLY A 130 -30.15 13.75 1.99
N GLU A 131 -30.17 14.84 1.22
CA GLU A 131 -31.22 15.86 1.27
C GLU A 131 -32.45 15.46 0.42
N ALA A 132 -33.48 16.32 0.41
CA ALA A 132 -34.71 16.06 -0.33
C ALA A 132 -34.45 16.06 -1.85
N VAL A 133 -34.98 15.05 -2.55
CA VAL A 133 -34.86 14.89 -4.01
C VAL A 133 -35.57 16.05 -4.71
N ASP A 134 -34.90 16.74 -5.62
CA ASP A 134 -35.47 17.90 -6.31
C ASP A 134 -35.65 17.67 -7.81
N TYR A 135 -34.58 17.67 -8.59
CA TYR A 135 -34.65 17.41 -10.04
C TYR A 135 -34.85 15.92 -10.33
N GLY A 136 -34.36 15.04 -9.46
CA GLY A 136 -34.43 13.59 -9.58
C GLY A 136 -35.84 12.98 -9.44
N LYS A 137 -36.86 13.78 -9.12
CA LYS A 137 -38.23 13.29 -8.84
C LYS A 137 -39.09 13.12 -10.09
N ASP A 138 -38.94 14.03 -11.06
CA ASP A 138 -39.81 14.14 -12.25
C ASP A 138 -38.99 14.06 -13.56
N SER A 139 -37.73 13.61 -13.45
CA SER A 139 -36.78 13.51 -14.56
C SER A 139 -37.25 12.53 -15.63
N ARG A 140 -36.62 12.62 -16.79
CA ARG A 140 -37.00 12.00 -18.04
C ARG A 140 -35.75 11.53 -18.76
N SER A 141 -35.85 10.38 -19.39
CA SER A 141 -34.80 9.84 -20.24
C SER A 141 -35.36 9.50 -21.62
N VAL A 142 -34.48 9.47 -22.61
CA VAL A 142 -34.81 8.94 -23.93
C VAL A 142 -34.62 7.43 -23.90
N VAL A 143 -35.67 6.71 -24.30
CA VAL A 143 -35.68 5.25 -24.43
C VAL A 143 -36.07 4.84 -25.84
N LYS A 144 -35.52 3.72 -26.31
CA LYS A 144 -35.88 3.11 -27.59
C LYS A 144 -37.04 2.14 -27.39
N ASN A 145 -38.19 2.43 -28.01
CA ASN A 145 -39.36 1.56 -27.91
C ASN A 145 -39.18 0.27 -28.73
N SER A 146 -40.04 -0.74 -28.51
CA SER A 146 -40.00 -2.04 -29.19
C SER A 146 -40.07 -1.97 -30.72
N ASN A 147 -40.49 -0.84 -31.28
CA ASN A 147 -40.54 -0.57 -32.73
C ASN A 147 -39.28 0.14 -33.26
N GLY A 148 -38.27 0.35 -32.42
CA GLY A 148 -37.00 1.01 -32.78
C GLY A 148 -36.99 2.54 -32.72
N ASN A 149 -38.13 3.18 -32.41
CA ASN A 149 -38.24 4.65 -32.32
C ASN A 149 -37.85 5.16 -30.93
N LEU A 150 -37.16 6.30 -30.88
CA LEU A 150 -36.84 7.02 -29.65
C LEU A 150 -38.08 7.74 -29.10
N SER A 151 -38.29 7.68 -27.78
CA SER A 151 -39.31 8.45 -27.08
C SER A 151 -38.85 8.86 -25.69
N ILE A 152 -39.33 10.02 -25.22
CA ILE A 152 -39.06 10.52 -23.88
C ILE A 152 -40.01 9.85 -22.88
N LYS A 153 -39.47 9.33 -21.77
CA LYS A 153 -40.24 8.68 -20.70
C LYS A 153 -39.81 9.23 -19.34
N GLY A 154 -40.77 9.42 -18.44
CA GLY A 154 -40.49 9.72 -17.02
C GLY A 154 -39.61 8.63 -16.41
N THR A 155 -38.46 9.04 -15.90
CA THR A 155 -37.38 8.22 -15.34
C THR A 155 -36.86 8.95 -14.11
N PRO A 156 -37.54 8.84 -12.96
CA PRO A 156 -37.03 9.40 -11.72
C PRO A 156 -35.73 8.68 -11.30
N SER A 157 -35.02 9.26 -10.33
CA SER A 157 -33.87 8.61 -9.69
C SER A 157 -34.25 7.20 -9.20
N VAL A 158 -33.31 6.27 -9.20
CA VAL A 158 -33.56 4.87 -8.81
C VAL A 158 -34.02 4.75 -7.36
N ASP A 159 -34.88 3.79 -7.05
CA ASP A 159 -35.46 3.64 -5.71
C ASP A 159 -34.38 3.30 -4.67
N GLU A 160 -33.32 2.59 -5.10
CA GLU A 160 -32.14 2.24 -4.31
C GLU A 160 -31.38 3.47 -3.82
N SER A 161 -31.51 4.61 -4.50
CA SER A 161 -30.86 5.88 -4.09
C SER A 161 -31.67 6.66 -3.05
N LYS A 162 -32.88 6.22 -2.66
CA LYS A 162 -33.83 7.05 -1.91
C LYS A 162 -34.49 6.34 -0.74
N SER A 163 -34.84 7.12 0.27
CA SER A 163 -35.72 6.71 1.37
C SER A 163 -36.82 7.75 1.56
N GLY A 164 -38.04 7.42 1.12
CA GLY A 164 -39.15 8.37 1.10
C GLY A 164 -38.93 9.50 0.08
N SER A 165 -38.87 10.75 0.56
CA SER A 165 -38.62 11.94 -0.28
C SER A 165 -37.16 12.39 -0.31
N ASN A 166 -36.27 11.71 0.42
CA ASN A 166 -34.88 12.10 0.59
C ASN A 166 -33.96 11.08 -0.07
N TYR A 167 -32.78 11.53 -0.45
CA TYR A 167 -31.70 10.67 -0.88
C TYR A 167 -31.10 9.88 0.28
N LEU A 168 -30.62 8.67 -0.02
CA LEU A 168 -29.74 7.90 0.85
C LEU A 168 -28.31 8.35 0.57
N SER A 169 -27.71 9.07 1.51
CA SER A 169 -26.34 9.54 1.36
C SER A 169 -25.38 8.33 1.22
N PRO A 170 -24.47 8.34 0.22
CA PRO A 170 -23.38 7.37 0.15
C PRO A 170 -22.26 7.64 1.16
N LEU A 171 -22.28 8.79 1.86
CA LEU A 171 -21.37 9.13 2.97
C LEU A 171 -21.89 8.47 4.25
N THR A 172 -21.47 7.23 4.48
CA THR A 172 -21.93 6.38 5.59
C THR A 172 -20.89 6.21 6.70
N SER A 173 -19.66 6.66 6.48
CA SER A 173 -18.54 6.49 7.41
C SER A 173 -17.70 7.75 7.54
N ALA A 174 -17.24 8.06 8.76
CA ALA A 174 -16.28 9.12 9.03
C ALA A 174 -14.94 8.94 8.28
N CYS A 175 -14.60 7.71 7.89
CA CYS A 175 -13.41 7.41 7.10
C CYS A 175 -13.51 7.88 5.64
N GLN A 176 -14.71 8.20 5.15
CA GLN A 176 -14.92 8.76 3.80
C GLN A 176 -14.67 10.26 3.81
N THR A 177 -13.43 10.65 4.10
CA THR A 177 -13.02 12.05 4.25
C THR A 177 -13.13 12.83 2.93
N SER A 178 -12.92 12.16 1.79
CA SER A 178 -13.13 12.70 0.44
C SER A 178 -14.07 11.81 -0.39
N SER A 179 -14.82 12.41 -1.30
CA SER A 179 -15.61 11.75 -2.34
C SER A 179 -15.51 12.53 -3.64
N THR A 180 -15.86 11.94 -4.77
CA THR A 180 -15.57 12.54 -6.08
C THR A 180 -16.80 12.60 -6.97
N ILE A 181 -16.93 13.72 -7.68
CA ILE A 181 -17.86 13.90 -8.81
C ILE A 181 -17.02 14.08 -10.07
N VAL A 182 -17.25 13.23 -11.06
CA VAL A 182 -16.67 13.39 -12.41
C VAL A 182 -17.77 13.91 -13.34
N LEU A 183 -17.63 15.15 -13.78
CA LEU A 183 -18.57 15.80 -14.69
C LEU A 183 -18.07 15.68 -16.13
N PHE A 184 -18.67 14.79 -16.92
CA PHE A 184 -18.41 14.69 -18.35
C PHE A 184 -19.43 15.54 -19.14
N THR A 185 -18.96 16.47 -19.96
CA THR A 185 -19.83 17.33 -20.80
C THR A 185 -19.21 17.62 -22.16
N ASP A 186 -20.03 17.77 -23.19
CA ASP A 186 -19.61 18.09 -24.57
C ASP A 186 -20.07 19.47 -25.07
N GLY A 187 -20.57 20.33 -24.17
CA GLY A 187 -21.05 21.68 -24.51
C GLY A 187 -21.24 22.61 -23.32
N ASP A 188 -21.46 23.89 -23.64
CA ASP A 188 -21.77 24.98 -22.70
C ASP A 188 -23.07 24.75 -21.93
N PRO A 189 -23.22 25.27 -20.70
CA PRO A 189 -24.51 25.35 -20.02
C PRO A 189 -25.59 25.99 -20.90
N TYR A 190 -26.75 25.34 -21.02
CA TYR A 190 -27.87 25.87 -21.82
C TYR A 190 -29.21 25.50 -21.21
N TYR A 191 -30.04 26.51 -20.92
CA TYR A 191 -31.24 26.37 -20.06
C TYR A 191 -30.88 25.79 -18.69
N ASP A 192 -29.95 26.44 -18.00
CA ASP A 192 -29.34 25.97 -16.75
C ASP A 192 -29.36 27.09 -15.71
N THR A 193 -30.56 27.50 -15.28
CA THR A 193 -30.73 28.67 -14.40
C THR A 193 -31.60 28.40 -13.17
N ASP A 194 -32.29 27.26 -13.12
CA ASP A 194 -33.29 27.00 -12.09
C ASP A 194 -32.64 26.69 -10.73
N ALA A 195 -31.41 26.18 -10.73
CA ALA A 195 -30.64 25.92 -9.52
C ALA A 195 -29.97 27.17 -8.94
N ASN A 196 -29.77 28.25 -9.72
CA ASN A 196 -29.00 29.43 -9.31
C ASN A 196 -29.44 29.99 -7.94
N SER A 197 -30.75 30.14 -7.73
CA SER A 197 -31.28 30.67 -6.46
C SER A 197 -31.14 29.70 -5.28
N LYS A 198 -31.12 28.39 -5.55
CA LYS A 198 -30.94 27.32 -4.55
C LYS A 198 -29.48 27.22 -4.14
N ILE A 199 -28.57 27.21 -5.12
CA ILE A 199 -27.12 27.26 -4.92
C ILE A 199 -26.75 28.51 -4.12
N GLN A 200 -27.27 29.68 -4.51
CA GLN A 200 -27.06 30.94 -3.78
C GLN A 200 -27.46 30.83 -2.30
N SER A 201 -28.52 30.09 -1.99
CA SER A 201 -28.96 29.86 -0.61
C SER A 201 -28.03 28.92 0.16
N MET A 202 -27.42 27.92 -0.51
CA MET A 202 -26.45 27.01 0.12
C MET A 202 -25.16 27.75 0.49
N ILE A 203 -24.64 28.58 -0.42
CA ILE A 203 -23.37 29.29 -0.24
C ILE A 203 -23.48 30.60 0.53
N LYS A 204 -24.68 30.98 1.01
CA LYS A 204 -24.93 32.33 1.57
C LYS A 204 -24.04 32.69 2.78
N ASP A 205 -23.67 31.70 3.57
CA ASP A 205 -22.97 31.88 4.85
C ASP A 205 -21.45 31.62 4.73
N ILE A 206 -20.97 31.27 3.53
CA ILE A 206 -19.54 31.01 3.29
C ILE A 206 -18.80 32.26 2.87
N THR A 207 -17.53 32.36 3.29
CA THR A 207 -16.63 33.44 2.90
C THR A 207 -15.64 32.91 1.87
N PHE A 208 -15.69 33.45 0.66
CA PHE A 208 -14.73 33.10 -0.39
C PHE A 208 -13.35 33.74 -0.15
N PRO A 209 -12.26 33.15 -0.66
CA PRO A 209 -10.93 33.71 -0.57
C PRO A 209 -10.83 35.10 -1.20
N ASN A 210 -9.98 35.97 -0.64
CA ASN A 210 -9.72 37.28 -1.25
C ASN A 210 -9.00 37.09 -2.61
N ASN A 211 -9.47 37.77 -3.66
CA ASN A 211 -8.98 37.66 -5.05
C ASN A 211 -9.32 36.34 -5.78
N SER A 212 -10.36 35.61 -5.37
CA SER A 212 -10.98 34.59 -6.22
C SER A 212 -11.98 35.22 -7.20
N ASP A 213 -12.26 34.55 -8.32
CA ASP A 213 -13.32 34.92 -9.26
C ASP A 213 -14.73 34.54 -8.74
N LEU A 214 -14.80 33.92 -7.56
CA LEU A 214 -16.04 33.46 -6.91
C LEU A 214 -16.88 34.62 -6.35
N SER A 215 -18.19 34.52 -6.47
CA SER A 215 -19.16 35.50 -5.99
C SER A 215 -20.48 34.88 -5.52
N HIS A 216 -21.15 35.51 -4.57
CA HIS A 216 -22.51 35.12 -4.17
C HIS A 216 -23.60 35.45 -5.20
N ASN A 217 -23.26 35.93 -6.40
CA ASN A 217 -24.22 36.37 -7.41
C ASN A 217 -24.39 35.33 -8.51
N CYS A 218 -25.37 34.44 -8.35
CA CYS A 218 -25.67 33.40 -9.33
C CYS A 218 -26.58 33.95 -10.44
N SER A 219 -26.06 34.18 -11.64
CA SER A 219 -26.84 34.69 -12.78
C SER A 219 -26.35 34.14 -14.11
N GLY A 220 -27.26 33.92 -15.07
CA GLY A 220 -26.95 33.29 -16.35
C GLY A 220 -27.06 31.77 -16.30
N ASP A 221 -26.98 31.14 -17.47
CA ASP A 221 -26.89 29.68 -17.59
C ASP A 221 -25.58 29.20 -16.93
N GLY A 222 -25.63 28.18 -16.09
CA GLY A 222 -24.49 27.68 -15.31
C GLY A 222 -24.16 28.47 -14.05
N GLY A 223 -25.00 29.43 -13.67
CA GLY A 223 -24.69 30.37 -12.59
C GLY A 223 -24.40 29.70 -11.24
N CYS A 224 -23.20 29.94 -10.72
CA CYS A 224 -22.67 29.43 -9.45
C CYS A 224 -22.23 27.95 -9.40
N ALA A 225 -21.95 27.33 -10.55
CA ALA A 225 -21.40 25.97 -10.53
C ALA A 225 -20.01 25.92 -9.88
N GLU A 226 -19.17 26.92 -10.12
CA GLU A 226 -17.82 27.09 -9.55
C GLU A 226 -17.88 27.28 -8.03
N GLU A 227 -18.81 28.12 -7.56
CA GLU A 227 -19.05 28.36 -6.14
C GLU A 227 -19.61 27.14 -5.42
N LEU A 228 -20.46 26.35 -6.11
CA LEU A 228 -20.94 25.09 -5.57
C LEU A 228 -19.79 24.09 -5.47
N ALA A 229 -18.97 23.94 -6.50
CA ALA A 229 -17.79 23.07 -6.47
C ALA A 229 -16.83 23.48 -5.33
N TYR A 230 -16.58 24.79 -5.16
CA TYR A 230 -15.83 25.32 -4.02
C TYR A 230 -16.43 24.92 -2.67
N TYR A 231 -17.74 25.08 -2.53
CA TYR A 231 -18.45 24.75 -1.30
C TYR A 231 -18.32 23.25 -0.96
N LEU A 232 -18.46 22.40 -1.96
CA LEU A 232 -18.34 20.94 -1.83
C LEU A 232 -16.93 20.50 -1.42
N ALA A 233 -15.89 21.12 -1.98
CA ALA A 233 -14.50 20.79 -1.67
C ALA A 233 -14.01 21.36 -0.33
N ASN A 234 -14.57 22.48 0.12
CA ASN A 234 -14.01 23.24 1.25
C ASN A 234 -14.83 23.21 2.53
N PHE A 235 -16.05 22.67 2.53
CA PHE A 235 -16.90 22.58 3.71
C PHE A 235 -17.34 21.15 3.96
N ASP A 236 -17.73 20.87 5.20
CA ASP A 236 -18.26 19.57 5.59
C ASP A 236 -19.64 19.34 4.98
N GLN A 237 -19.83 18.18 4.35
CA GLN A 237 -21.07 17.80 3.69
C GLN A 237 -21.98 16.92 4.54
N ASN A 238 -21.50 16.39 5.68
CA ASN A 238 -22.33 15.59 6.59
C ASN A 238 -21.95 15.80 8.07
N ASP A 239 -22.70 16.67 8.75
CA ASP A 239 -22.44 17.01 10.16
C ASP A 239 -22.82 15.91 11.17
N GLU A 240 -23.44 14.81 10.72
CA GLU A 240 -23.71 13.64 11.56
C GLU A 240 -22.48 12.73 11.72
N LEU A 241 -21.45 12.87 10.87
CA LEU A 241 -20.22 12.10 10.91
C LEU A 241 -19.09 12.91 11.56
N GLU A 242 -18.16 12.23 12.24
CA GLU A 242 -16.98 12.90 12.77
C GLU A 242 -16.01 13.26 11.64
N GLY A 243 -15.38 14.43 11.72
CA GLY A 243 -14.43 14.92 10.73
C GLY A 243 -15.07 15.88 9.73
N LYS A 244 -14.46 15.99 8.55
CA LYS A 244 -14.96 16.82 7.46
C LYS A 244 -15.06 15.94 6.23
N GLN A 245 -16.27 15.76 5.69
CA GLN A 245 -16.50 15.02 4.46
C GLN A 245 -16.55 16.02 3.32
N VAL A 246 -15.51 16.05 2.48
CA VAL A 246 -15.42 16.95 1.33
C VAL A 246 -15.69 16.21 0.02
N ILE A 247 -16.14 16.93 -1.00
CA ILE A 247 -16.42 16.36 -2.33
C ILE A 247 -15.61 17.12 -3.37
N ARG A 248 -14.72 16.41 -4.06
CA ARG A 248 -13.93 16.91 -5.17
C ARG A 248 -14.71 16.85 -6.47
N THR A 249 -14.49 17.82 -7.36
CA THR A 249 -15.15 17.88 -8.67
C THR A 249 -14.11 17.90 -9.77
N TYR A 250 -14.08 16.85 -10.60
CA TYR A 250 -13.29 16.78 -11.83
C TYR A 250 -14.19 17.04 -13.02
N VAL A 251 -13.64 17.63 -14.07
CA VAL A 251 -14.41 17.95 -15.28
C VAL A 251 -13.71 17.39 -16.51
N ILE A 252 -14.45 16.61 -17.30
CA ILE A 252 -13.96 16.08 -18.58
C ILE A 252 -14.71 16.79 -19.71
N GLY A 253 -13.98 17.62 -20.45
CA GLY A 253 -14.46 18.29 -21.66
C GLY A 253 -14.42 17.36 -22.86
N GLY A 254 -15.56 16.79 -23.22
CA GLY A 254 -15.72 15.88 -24.35
C GLY A 254 -15.78 16.60 -25.70
N PHE A 255 -14.92 16.22 -26.63
CA PHE A 255 -14.97 16.62 -28.05
C PHE A 255 -14.85 18.13 -28.32
N PHE A 256 -14.19 18.86 -27.43
CA PHE A 256 -13.79 20.26 -27.64
C PHE A 256 -12.48 20.35 -28.43
N ASP A 257 -12.41 21.30 -29.36
CA ASP A 257 -11.15 21.66 -30.03
C ASP A 257 -10.53 22.85 -29.29
N GLU A 258 -9.47 22.61 -28.54
CA GLU A 258 -8.73 23.64 -27.78
C GLU A 258 -8.06 24.69 -28.69
N THR A 259 -7.94 24.40 -29.99
CA THR A 259 -7.38 25.34 -30.96
C THR A 259 -8.43 26.27 -31.56
N ASP A 260 -9.71 25.98 -31.35
CA ASP A 260 -10.82 26.84 -31.78
C ASP A 260 -11.15 27.88 -30.68
N SER A 261 -10.84 29.14 -30.97
CA SER A 261 -11.13 30.27 -30.09
C SER A 261 -12.60 30.43 -29.70
N ASN A 262 -13.54 29.78 -30.41
CA ASN A 262 -14.95 29.79 -30.04
C ASN A 262 -15.27 28.89 -28.84
N ASN A 263 -14.37 27.97 -28.46
CA ASN A 263 -14.54 27.07 -27.31
C ASN A 263 -13.89 27.61 -26.02
N ASN A 264 -13.14 28.73 -26.09
CA ASN A 264 -12.37 29.23 -24.96
C ASN A 264 -13.23 29.54 -23.74
N ASP A 265 -14.37 30.22 -23.92
CA ASP A 265 -15.25 30.58 -22.80
C ASP A 265 -15.82 29.33 -22.10
N ALA A 266 -16.11 28.27 -22.87
CA ALA A 266 -16.59 26.98 -22.37
C ALA A 266 -15.52 26.24 -21.55
N ILE A 267 -14.30 26.20 -22.08
CA ILE A 267 -13.16 25.54 -21.46
C ILE A 267 -12.76 26.28 -20.19
N GLU A 268 -12.66 27.61 -20.22
CA GLU A 268 -12.35 28.43 -19.03
C GLU A 268 -13.38 28.21 -17.91
N TYR A 269 -14.66 28.07 -18.26
CA TYR A 269 -15.72 27.76 -17.30
C TYR A 269 -15.56 26.36 -16.69
N MET A 270 -15.29 25.33 -17.50
CA MET A 270 -15.05 23.96 -17.02
C MET A 270 -13.78 23.85 -16.16
N GLU A 271 -12.71 24.51 -16.57
CA GLU A 271 -11.46 24.63 -15.80
C GLU A 271 -11.70 25.31 -14.46
N ALA A 272 -12.55 26.35 -14.42
CA ALA A 272 -12.90 27.04 -13.19
C ALA A 272 -13.68 26.12 -12.23
N ILE A 273 -14.67 25.35 -12.71
CA ILE A 273 -15.39 24.37 -11.89
C ILE A 273 -14.41 23.36 -11.27
N ALA A 274 -13.53 22.76 -12.08
CA ALA A 274 -12.56 21.77 -11.61
C ALA A 274 -11.60 22.38 -10.57
N LYS A 275 -11.00 23.53 -10.91
CA LYS A 275 -10.05 24.24 -10.05
C LYS A 275 -10.64 24.59 -8.69
N TYR A 276 -11.85 25.12 -8.65
CA TYR A 276 -12.49 25.49 -7.39
C TYR A 276 -13.03 24.26 -6.63
N GLY A 277 -13.34 23.18 -7.34
CA GLY A 277 -13.71 21.87 -6.81
C GLY A 277 -12.57 21.01 -6.29
N ASP A 278 -11.34 21.53 -6.16
CA ASP A 278 -10.14 20.76 -5.77
C ASP A 278 -9.93 19.50 -6.63
N GLY A 279 -10.20 19.62 -7.93
CA GLY A 279 -9.97 18.59 -8.94
C GLY A 279 -9.32 19.17 -10.21
N GLU A 280 -9.23 18.34 -11.25
CA GLU A 280 -8.58 18.70 -12.51
C GLU A 280 -9.55 18.67 -13.71
N TYR A 281 -9.18 19.43 -14.75
CA TYR A 281 -9.86 19.45 -16.04
C TYR A 281 -9.08 18.62 -17.05
N TYR A 282 -9.79 17.72 -17.75
CA TYR A 282 -9.22 16.93 -18.83
C TYR A 282 -10.00 17.14 -20.13
N SER A 283 -9.29 17.39 -21.20
CA SER A 283 -9.85 17.45 -22.55
C SER A 283 -9.78 16.08 -23.23
N ALA A 284 -10.89 15.61 -23.78
CA ALA A 284 -10.96 14.27 -24.37
C ALA A 284 -11.79 14.25 -25.65
N SER A 285 -11.15 14.02 -26.80
CA SER A 285 -11.81 14.10 -28.12
C SER A 285 -11.92 12.76 -28.85
N ASN A 286 -11.32 11.69 -28.33
CA ASN A 286 -11.40 10.36 -28.91
C ASN A 286 -11.44 9.26 -27.83
N TYR A 287 -11.66 8.01 -28.23
CA TYR A 287 -11.75 6.87 -27.32
C TYR A 287 -10.57 6.77 -26.34
N ALA A 288 -9.33 6.91 -26.83
CA ALA A 288 -8.14 6.78 -25.99
C ALA A 288 -8.03 7.94 -24.98
N ASP A 289 -8.37 9.17 -25.41
CA ASP A 289 -8.35 10.33 -24.52
C ASP A 289 -9.40 10.18 -23.41
N ILE A 290 -10.62 9.72 -23.73
CA ILE A 290 -11.70 9.55 -22.73
C ILE A 290 -11.32 8.46 -21.72
N VAL A 291 -10.76 7.33 -22.19
CA VAL A 291 -10.26 6.28 -21.29
C VAL A 291 -9.17 6.82 -20.38
N SER A 292 -8.23 7.62 -20.92
CA SER A 292 -7.13 8.18 -20.14
C SER A 292 -7.62 9.20 -19.12
N ALA A 293 -8.49 10.13 -19.52
CA ALA A 293 -9.08 11.13 -18.64
C ALA A 293 -9.88 10.49 -17.49
N LEU A 294 -10.74 9.51 -17.79
CA LEU A 294 -11.50 8.80 -16.75
C LEU A 294 -10.59 8.04 -15.78
N LYS A 295 -9.49 7.45 -16.25
CA LYS A 295 -8.51 6.79 -15.36
C LYS A 295 -7.83 7.78 -14.43
N LEU A 296 -7.28 8.88 -14.97
CA LEU A 296 -6.63 9.93 -14.18
C LEU A 296 -7.58 10.48 -13.09
N THR A 297 -8.85 10.72 -13.42
CA THR A 297 -9.84 11.17 -12.42
C THR A 297 -10.11 10.18 -11.29
N LEU A 298 -9.88 8.87 -11.52
CA LEU A 298 -10.02 7.85 -10.48
C LEU A 298 -8.72 7.72 -9.66
N GLU A 299 -7.56 7.96 -10.28
CA GLU A 299 -6.23 7.89 -9.67
C GLU A 299 -6.02 8.99 -8.60
N ASP A 300 -6.28 10.27 -8.92
CA ASP A 300 -6.05 11.43 -8.01
C ASP A 300 -6.98 11.47 -6.76
N THR A 301 -7.85 10.48 -6.58
CA THR A 301 -8.81 10.41 -5.47
C THR A 301 -8.32 9.56 -4.29
N ALA A 302 -7.21 8.82 -4.46
CA ALA A 302 -6.61 7.93 -3.46
C ALA A 302 -5.46 8.57 -2.65
N ASP A 303 -5.02 9.78 -2.99
CA ASP A 303 -3.76 10.38 -2.53
C ASP A 303 -3.82 11.01 -1.13
N THR A 304 -3.92 10.18 -0.09
CA THR A 304 -3.47 10.62 1.25
C THR A 304 -2.18 9.88 1.62
N PRO A 305 -1.10 10.60 1.97
CA PRO A 305 0.14 9.98 2.41
C PRO A 305 -0.09 9.22 3.71
N VAL A 306 0.39 7.98 3.76
CA VAL A 306 0.18 7.09 4.91
C VAL A 306 1.53 6.68 5.51
N THR A 307 1.54 6.53 6.83
CA THR A 307 2.62 5.83 7.53
C THR A 307 2.00 4.68 8.32
N PHE A 308 2.41 3.45 8.02
CA PHE A 308 1.93 2.24 8.71
C PHE A 308 2.97 1.66 9.68
N VAL A 309 4.14 2.31 9.81
CA VAL A 309 5.25 1.87 10.64
C VAL A 309 5.64 2.95 11.64
N ALA A 310 6.10 2.51 12.82
CA ALA A 310 6.64 3.43 13.82
C ALA A 310 7.96 4.06 13.32
N PRO A 311 8.28 5.30 13.72
CA PRO A 311 9.58 5.91 13.43
C PRO A 311 10.72 5.14 14.10
N ALA A 312 11.91 5.20 13.51
CA ALA A 312 13.12 4.71 14.13
C ALA A 312 13.77 5.79 14.99
N VAL A 313 14.18 5.39 16.20
CA VAL A 313 14.90 6.22 17.17
C VAL A 313 16.07 5.41 17.69
N SER A 314 17.27 5.98 17.72
CA SER A 314 18.42 5.31 18.32
C SER A 314 18.51 5.64 19.82
N ALA A 315 18.95 4.69 20.63
CA ALA A 315 19.30 4.95 22.02
C ALA A 315 20.73 5.49 22.09
N ASN A 316 20.99 6.46 22.97
CA ASN A 316 22.34 6.99 23.13
C ASN A 316 23.22 5.91 23.81
N SER A 317 24.29 5.46 23.14
CA SER A 317 25.17 4.40 23.68
C SER A 317 26.03 4.83 24.87
N TYR A 318 26.26 6.14 25.10
CA TYR A 318 26.95 6.62 26.33
C TYR A 318 26.00 6.80 27.52
N ASN A 319 24.72 7.01 27.26
CA ASN A 319 23.68 7.14 28.28
C ASN A 319 22.40 6.44 27.82
N SER A 320 22.27 5.15 28.16
CA SER A 320 21.11 4.33 27.79
C SER A 320 19.77 4.76 28.41
N LEU A 321 19.76 5.79 29.25
CA LEU A 321 18.55 6.47 29.74
C LEU A 321 18.12 7.65 28.85
N GLU A 322 18.92 8.00 27.84
CA GLU A 322 18.65 9.05 26.86
C GLU A 322 18.57 8.44 25.46
N HIS A 323 17.67 8.97 24.63
CA HIS A 323 17.64 8.67 23.21
C HIS A 323 18.56 9.65 22.46
N LEU A 324 19.09 9.24 21.31
CA LEU A 324 19.54 10.23 20.34
C LEU A 324 18.31 11.02 19.90
N ASP A 325 18.49 12.30 19.63
CA ASP A 325 17.39 13.15 19.21
C ASP A 325 17.02 12.94 17.73
N GLN A 326 17.71 12.07 16.99
CA GLN A 326 17.40 11.79 15.58
C GLN A 326 16.21 10.83 15.42
N LEU A 327 15.28 11.18 14.53
CA LEU A 327 14.09 10.41 14.19
C LEU A 327 14.01 10.19 12.68
N TYR A 328 13.77 8.95 12.24
CA TYR A 328 13.59 8.62 10.83
C TYR A 328 12.22 8.00 10.58
N TYR A 329 11.45 8.61 9.69
CA TYR A 329 10.11 8.20 9.31
C TYR A 329 10.11 7.62 7.90
N ALA A 330 9.76 6.34 7.79
CA ALA A 330 9.40 5.73 6.51
C ALA A 330 7.95 6.11 6.17
N MET A 331 7.75 6.66 4.98
CA MET A 331 6.46 7.13 4.50
C MET A 331 6.24 6.68 3.06
N PHE A 332 4.98 6.49 2.67
CA PHE A 332 4.63 6.22 1.28
C PHE A 332 3.26 6.79 0.90
N VAL A 333 3.02 6.94 -0.39
CA VAL A 333 1.72 7.27 -0.99
C VAL A 333 1.33 6.08 -1.88
N PRO A 334 0.17 5.44 -1.62
CA PRO A 334 -0.36 4.42 -2.50
C PRO A 334 -0.60 4.93 -3.92
N ASP A 335 -0.37 4.09 -4.91
CA ASP A 335 -0.80 4.32 -6.30
C ASP A 335 -1.70 3.15 -6.76
N SER A 336 -2.44 3.35 -7.84
CA SER A 336 -3.15 2.31 -8.59
C SER A 336 -2.20 1.22 -9.13
N GLY A 337 -0.95 1.60 -9.42
CA GLY A 337 0.10 0.74 -9.93
C GLY A 337 0.95 0.06 -8.86
N ASN A 338 2.10 -0.49 -9.28
CA ASN A 338 3.09 -1.07 -8.38
C ASN A 338 4.09 -0.04 -7.85
N ASP A 339 4.17 1.11 -8.51
CA ASP A 339 5.10 2.23 -8.36
C ASP A 339 4.71 3.22 -7.24
N TRP A 340 4.21 2.67 -6.13
CA TRP A 340 3.89 3.47 -4.95
C TRP A 340 5.12 4.26 -4.50
N SER A 341 4.96 5.57 -4.38
CA SER A 341 6.06 6.45 -4.04
C SER A 341 6.36 6.38 -2.55
N GLY A 342 7.60 6.05 -2.18
CA GLY A 342 8.07 6.03 -0.80
C GLY A 342 9.25 6.96 -0.53
N ASN A 343 9.46 7.26 0.75
CA ASN A 343 10.51 8.15 1.21
C ASN A 343 10.93 7.84 2.66
N LEU A 344 12.15 8.24 3.01
CA LEU A 344 12.67 8.24 4.38
C LEU A 344 12.96 9.69 4.78
N LYS A 345 12.18 10.23 5.73
CA LYS A 345 12.32 11.61 6.20
C LYS A 345 12.98 11.67 7.58
N ALA A 346 13.95 12.56 7.72
CA ALA A 346 14.67 12.80 8.96
C ALA A 346 14.09 14.00 9.72
N TYR A 347 13.83 13.81 11.01
CA TYR A 347 13.33 14.81 11.97
C TYR A 347 14.11 14.68 13.29
N ARG A 348 13.81 15.55 14.25
CA ARG A 348 14.46 15.54 15.56
C ARG A 348 13.47 15.52 16.71
N LEU A 349 13.82 14.90 17.84
CA LEU A 349 13.07 14.92 19.08
C LEU A 349 13.67 15.99 20.01
N SER A 350 12.93 17.06 20.26
CA SER A 350 13.36 18.08 21.22
C SER A 350 13.44 17.53 22.66
N SER A 351 14.14 18.23 23.55
CA SER A 351 14.25 17.88 24.98
C SER A 351 12.90 17.82 25.72
N ASP A 352 11.88 18.47 25.17
CA ASP A 352 10.51 18.47 25.71
C ASP A 352 9.65 17.31 25.16
N GLY A 353 10.24 16.41 24.34
CA GLY A 353 9.55 15.26 23.74
C GLY A 353 8.70 15.62 22.52
N ILE A 354 8.90 16.80 21.92
CA ILE A 354 8.19 17.25 20.72
C ILE A 354 9.04 16.96 19.49
N VAL A 355 8.44 16.36 18.46
CA VAL A 355 9.06 16.17 17.15
C VAL A 355 9.17 17.53 16.45
N VAL A 356 10.39 17.92 16.12
CA VAL A 356 10.72 19.18 15.46
C VAL A 356 11.35 18.96 14.10
N ASP A 357 11.12 19.93 13.22
CA ASP A 357 11.63 19.98 11.86
C ASP A 357 13.02 20.63 11.79
N ALA A 358 13.59 20.72 10.59
CA ALA A 358 14.91 21.31 10.36
C ALA A 358 15.00 22.82 10.67
N LYS A 359 13.86 23.49 10.90
CA LYS A 359 13.77 24.90 11.33
C LYS A 359 13.57 25.02 12.85
N ASN A 360 13.61 23.90 13.59
CA ASN A 360 13.26 23.79 15.02
C ASN A 360 11.81 24.17 15.34
N GLU A 361 10.89 24.05 14.37
CA GLU A 361 9.46 24.22 14.58
C GLU A 361 8.80 22.85 14.77
N SER A 362 7.61 22.79 15.38
CA SER A 362 6.91 21.51 15.57
C SER A 362 6.52 20.89 14.22
N ALA A 363 6.98 19.66 13.97
CA ALA A 363 6.71 18.94 12.74
C ALA A 363 5.35 18.23 12.74
N ILE A 364 4.78 17.96 13.92
CA ILE A 364 3.53 17.21 14.10
C ILE A 364 2.49 18.12 14.74
N LEU A 365 1.32 18.21 14.13
CA LEU A 365 0.17 18.97 14.61
C LEU A 365 -0.54 18.25 15.77
N GLU A 366 -1.43 18.94 16.49
CA GLU A 366 -2.16 18.37 17.64
C GLU A 366 -3.00 17.13 17.31
N ASN A 367 -3.43 16.99 16.05
CA ASN A 367 -4.17 15.83 15.53
C ASN A 367 -3.27 14.64 15.16
N GLY A 368 -1.95 14.75 15.34
CA GLY A 368 -0.98 13.70 14.99
C GLY A 368 -0.51 13.68 13.54
N SER A 369 -1.00 14.58 12.66
CA SER A 369 -0.54 14.67 11.27
C SER A 369 0.72 15.54 11.14
N PHE A 370 1.52 15.31 10.10
CA PHE A 370 2.63 16.21 9.78
C PHE A 370 2.12 17.60 9.39
N SER A 371 2.83 18.63 9.85
CA SER A 371 2.53 20.02 9.51
C SER A 371 2.87 20.28 8.04
N PRO A 372 1.96 20.85 7.23
CA PRO A 372 2.26 21.24 5.85
C PRO A 372 3.41 22.24 5.73
N SER A 373 3.70 22.99 6.80
CA SER A 373 4.81 23.95 6.84
C SER A 373 6.13 23.36 7.34
N SER A 374 6.14 22.08 7.74
CA SER A 374 7.36 21.43 8.26
C SER A 374 8.37 21.19 7.15
N ARG A 375 9.65 21.21 7.50
CA ARG A 375 10.74 20.81 6.59
C ARG A 375 11.59 19.70 7.20
N SER A 376 11.65 18.52 6.59
CA SER A 376 12.58 17.46 7.01
C SER A 376 14.05 17.86 6.80
N TYR A 377 14.99 17.25 7.53
CA TYR A 377 16.42 17.61 7.47
C TYR A 377 17.09 17.33 6.13
N TRP A 378 16.71 16.22 5.47
CA TRP A 378 17.20 15.86 4.14
C TRP A 378 16.39 16.54 3.02
N THR A 379 16.14 17.83 3.17
CA THR A 379 15.40 18.65 2.19
C THR A 379 16.14 19.97 1.99
N ASP A 380 16.25 20.41 0.73
CA ASP A 380 16.89 21.69 0.40
C ASP A 380 16.25 22.85 1.18
N ASP A 381 17.08 23.82 1.59
CA ASP A 381 16.66 24.91 2.45
C ASP A 381 15.50 25.75 1.88
N SER A 382 15.38 25.82 0.56
CA SER A 382 14.35 26.57 -0.16
C SER A 382 13.01 25.84 -0.28
N ILE A 383 12.98 24.54 0.04
CA ILE A 383 11.82 23.66 -0.13
C ILE A 383 11.17 23.41 1.23
N THR A 384 9.85 23.27 1.25
CA THR A 384 9.09 22.79 2.40
C THR A 384 8.36 21.55 1.92
N ASP A 385 8.69 20.41 2.51
CA ASP A 385 8.18 19.10 2.08
C ASP A 385 6.97 18.65 2.88
N GLY A 386 6.74 19.22 4.07
CA GLY A 386 5.53 19.00 4.85
C GLY A 386 5.18 17.51 5.01
N HIS A 387 3.92 17.20 4.75
CA HIS A 387 3.39 15.84 4.76
C HIS A 387 3.55 15.11 3.41
N ASP A 388 4.02 15.79 2.36
CA ASP A 388 4.13 15.25 1.01
C ASP A 388 5.31 14.28 0.90
N VAL A 389 5.04 13.02 0.59
CA VAL A 389 6.07 11.98 0.53
C VAL A 389 7.01 12.16 -0.66
N VAL A 390 6.49 12.63 -1.79
CA VAL A 390 7.24 12.76 -3.04
C VAL A 390 8.25 13.93 -3.03
N ILE A 391 8.20 14.79 -2.01
CA ILE A 391 9.08 15.95 -1.87
C ILE A 391 10.07 15.71 -0.73
N GLY A 392 11.33 16.11 -0.95
CA GLY A 392 12.36 16.09 0.08
C GLY A 392 12.79 14.69 0.52
N GLY A 393 13.33 14.58 1.72
CA GLY A 393 13.80 13.33 2.31
C GLY A 393 14.93 12.64 1.51
N ALA A 394 15.21 11.38 1.89
CA ALA A 394 16.25 10.58 1.25
C ALA A 394 16.01 10.37 -0.25
N ALA A 395 14.74 10.20 -0.66
CA ALA A 395 14.37 10.02 -2.07
C ALA A 395 14.91 11.16 -2.95
N SER A 396 14.76 12.40 -2.48
CA SER A 396 15.25 13.59 -3.19
C SER A 396 16.77 13.70 -3.29
N LEU A 397 17.54 12.88 -2.58
CA LEU A 397 19.01 12.91 -2.54
C LEU A 397 19.67 11.65 -3.12
N LEU A 398 18.89 10.67 -3.59
CA LEU A 398 19.43 9.51 -4.29
C LEU A 398 20.27 9.90 -5.52
N THR A 399 21.21 9.02 -5.88
CA THR A 399 22.10 9.19 -7.03
C THR A 399 22.15 7.94 -7.91
N ALA A 400 22.33 8.13 -9.22
CA ALA A 400 22.41 7.04 -10.19
C ALA A 400 23.69 6.19 -10.04
N ASN A 401 23.56 4.87 -10.18
CA ASN A 401 24.62 3.86 -10.09
C ASN A 401 25.41 3.86 -8.77
N TYR A 402 24.82 4.37 -7.69
CA TYR A 402 25.51 4.45 -6.41
C TYR A 402 25.39 3.14 -5.64
N ASN A 403 26.50 2.39 -5.56
CA ASN A 403 26.67 1.20 -4.71
C ASN A 403 25.43 0.29 -4.62
N VAL A 404 24.75 0.07 -5.75
CA VAL A 404 23.62 -0.87 -5.84
C VAL A 404 24.21 -2.24 -6.15
N TYR A 405 24.03 -3.17 -5.21
CA TYR A 405 24.61 -4.51 -5.26
C TYR A 405 23.55 -5.59 -5.24
N THR A 406 23.91 -6.73 -5.79
CA THR A 406 23.20 -8.00 -5.60
C THR A 406 24.20 -9.09 -5.20
N HIS A 407 23.71 -10.29 -4.92
CA HIS A 407 24.54 -11.46 -4.67
C HIS A 407 23.93 -12.68 -5.34
N LEU A 408 24.69 -13.32 -6.23
CA LEU A 408 24.20 -14.37 -7.13
C LEU A 408 24.50 -15.80 -6.62
N THR A 409 25.04 -15.92 -5.41
CA THR A 409 25.32 -17.21 -4.77
C THR A 409 24.73 -17.22 -3.37
N THR A 410 24.65 -18.41 -2.75
CA THR A 410 24.22 -18.55 -1.36
C THR A 410 25.38 -18.63 -0.38
N THR A 411 26.61 -18.42 -0.86
CA THR A 411 27.84 -18.51 -0.05
C THR A 411 28.20 -17.15 0.52
N SER A 412 28.74 -17.12 1.74
CA SER A 412 29.25 -15.88 2.33
C SER A 412 30.34 -15.22 1.47
N GLY A 413 30.39 -13.89 1.49
CA GLY A 413 31.42 -13.11 0.81
C GLY A 413 31.04 -11.65 0.58
N ALA A 414 32.03 -10.86 0.15
CA ALA A 414 31.88 -9.42 -0.06
C ALA A 414 30.76 -9.06 -1.05
N LEU A 415 29.94 -8.08 -0.68
CA LEU A 415 28.83 -7.61 -1.48
C LEU A 415 29.33 -6.62 -2.55
N THR A 416 29.76 -7.17 -3.69
CA THR A 416 30.46 -6.39 -4.74
C THR A 416 29.87 -6.56 -6.13
N THR A 417 28.85 -7.39 -6.31
CA THR A 417 28.27 -7.67 -7.63
C THR A 417 27.39 -6.50 -8.07
N LEU A 418 27.88 -5.72 -9.01
CA LEU A 418 27.12 -4.65 -9.66
C LEU A 418 26.10 -5.22 -10.67
N LEU A 419 24.98 -4.54 -10.81
CA LEU A 419 23.94 -4.91 -11.77
C LEU A 419 24.27 -4.36 -13.16
N THR A 420 24.63 -5.24 -14.07
CA THR A 420 24.94 -4.90 -15.47
C THR A 420 24.27 -5.93 -16.38
N THR A 421 24.13 -5.59 -17.66
CA THR A 421 23.64 -6.55 -18.67
C THR A 421 24.56 -7.75 -18.88
N GLU A 422 25.80 -7.73 -18.35
CA GLU A 422 26.75 -8.85 -18.39
C GLU A 422 26.60 -9.78 -17.19
N THR A 423 26.30 -9.21 -16.01
CA THR A 423 26.19 -9.95 -14.75
C THR A 423 24.78 -10.51 -14.52
N ILE A 424 23.76 -9.77 -14.94
CA ILE A 424 22.35 -10.12 -14.79
C ILE A 424 21.82 -10.59 -16.15
N SER A 425 21.20 -11.76 -16.19
CA SER A 425 20.57 -12.27 -17.41
C SER A 425 19.15 -11.72 -17.58
N LYS A 426 18.63 -11.72 -18.81
CA LYS A 426 17.22 -11.38 -19.10
C LYS A 426 16.25 -12.15 -18.20
N THR A 427 16.44 -13.46 -18.10
CA THR A 427 15.60 -14.33 -17.26
C THR A 427 15.70 -14.01 -15.77
N LEU A 428 16.86 -13.57 -15.28
CA LEU A 428 17.06 -13.25 -13.87
C LEU A 428 16.33 -11.95 -13.49
N ILE A 429 16.31 -10.96 -14.39
CA ILE A 429 15.58 -9.72 -14.20
C ILE A 429 14.09 -9.83 -14.60
N GLY A 430 13.59 -11.04 -14.85
CA GLY A 430 12.16 -11.27 -15.16
C GLY A 430 11.74 -11.06 -16.61
N LEU A 431 12.69 -10.88 -17.55
CA LEU A 431 12.42 -10.79 -18.98
C LEU A 431 12.50 -12.15 -19.70
N ASP A 432 11.78 -12.28 -20.81
CA ASP A 432 11.90 -13.41 -21.70
C ASP A 432 13.20 -13.35 -22.51
N ASN A 433 13.76 -14.51 -22.85
CA ASN A 433 14.97 -14.56 -23.68
C ASN A 433 14.79 -13.95 -25.08
N SER A 434 13.54 -13.83 -25.55
CA SER A 434 13.18 -13.19 -26.82
C SER A 434 13.12 -11.66 -26.76
N ASP A 435 13.09 -11.06 -25.57
CA ASP A 435 13.03 -9.61 -25.40
C ASP A 435 14.29 -8.94 -25.92
N SER A 436 14.20 -7.66 -26.26
CA SER A 436 15.33 -6.97 -26.90
C SER A 436 16.46 -6.69 -25.90
N ASP A 437 17.68 -6.55 -26.40
CA ASP A 437 18.80 -6.10 -25.55
C ASP A 437 18.60 -4.67 -25.04
N ALA A 438 17.77 -3.87 -25.72
CA ALA A 438 17.38 -2.54 -25.29
C ALA A 438 16.46 -2.59 -24.06
N ASP A 439 15.48 -3.49 -24.04
CA ASP A 439 14.58 -3.67 -22.89
C ASP A 439 15.36 -4.17 -21.68
N HIS A 440 16.26 -5.14 -21.90
CA HIS A 440 17.15 -5.62 -20.84
C HIS A 440 18.00 -4.49 -20.27
N LYS A 441 18.59 -3.66 -21.13
CA LYS A 441 19.34 -2.48 -20.68
C LYS A 441 18.44 -1.50 -19.93
N HIS A 442 17.21 -1.26 -20.38
CA HIS A 442 16.28 -0.36 -19.71
C HIS A 442 15.95 -0.82 -18.28
N MET A 443 15.69 -2.12 -18.08
CA MET A 443 15.48 -2.67 -16.74
C MET A 443 16.71 -2.52 -15.84
N ILE A 444 17.91 -2.80 -16.38
CA ILE A 444 19.17 -2.63 -15.64
C ILE A 444 19.42 -1.17 -15.29
N ASP A 445 19.16 -0.25 -16.20
CA ASP A 445 19.28 1.19 -15.97
C ASP A 445 18.32 1.64 -14.86
N TRP A 446 17.06 1.19 -14.90
CA TRP A 446 16.07 1.51 -13.87
C TRP A 446 16.50 1.04 -12.48
N VAL A 447 17.00 -0.19 -12.36
CA VAL A 447 17.47 -0.74 -11.07
C VAL A 447 18.70 0.02 -10.55
N ASN A 448 19.55 0.51 -11.45
CA ASN A 448 20.66 1.39 -11.10
C ASN A 448 20.25 2.85 -10.93
N ARG A 449 18.95 3.15 -10.88
CA ARG A 449 18.39 4.50 -10.73
C ARG A 449 18.85 5.46 -11.83
N ILE A 450 19.10 4.95 -13.03
CA ILE A 450 19.36 5.76 -14.21
C ILE A 450 18.02 6.06 -14.87
N SER A 451 17.78 7.33 -15.17
CA SER A 451 16.61 7.77 -15.95
C SER A 451 17.05 8.65 -17.11
N SER A 452 16.43 8.50 -18.28
CA SER A 452 16.58 9.43 -19.40
C SER A 452 15.70 10.68 -19.27
N GLU A 453 14.70 10.63 -18.40
CA GLU A 453 13.66 11.65 -18.28
C GLU A 453 14.09 12.80 -17.36
N THR A 454 15.11 12.60 -16.52
CA THR A 454 15.61 13.60 -15.58
C THR A 454 16.86 14.32 -16.08
N THR A 455 17.00 15.59 -15.68
CA THR A 455 18.08 16.46 -16.20
C THR A 455 19.48 15.99 -15.74
N ASP A 456 19.56 15.38 -14.56
CA ASP A 456 20.78 14.82 -13.98
C ASP A 456 20.96 13.32 -14.27
N GLY A 457 20.02 12.72 -15.00
CA GLY A 457 20.02 11.30 -15.36
C GLY A 457 19.72 10.35 -14.20
N THR A 458 19.25 10.86 -13.05
CA THR A 458 18.96 10.08 -11.85
C THR A 458 17.46 9.89 -11.64
N ARG A 459 17.07 8.66 -11.32
CA ARG A 459 15.75 8.27 -10.84
C ARG A 459 15.72 8.44 -9.30
N ARG A 460 14.71 9.14 -8.76
CA ARG A 460 14.70 9.56 -7.34
C ARG A 460 13.65 8.84 -6.49
N GLU A 461 12.90 7.90 -7.04
CA GLU A 461 11.92 7.16 -6.26
C GLU A 461 12.60 6.00 -5.48
N MET A 462 12.24 5.84 -4.20
CA MET A 462 12.70 4.71 -3.37
C MET A 462 11.72 3.54 -3.38
N GLU A 463 10.52 3.77 -3.92
CA GLU A 463 9.32 2.94 -3.74
C GLU A 463 8.95 2.75 -2.26
N ASP A 464 7.82 2.10 -2.02
CA ASP A 464 7.10 2.06 -0.75
C ASP A 464 7.73 1.13 0.32
N PRO A 465 8.10 1.67 1.50
CA PRO A 465 8.39 0.89 2.71
C PRO A 465 7.11 0.66 3.53
N ILE A 466 6.20 -0.23 3.08
CA ILE A 466 4.88 -0.39 3.71
C ILE A 466 5.00 -0.87 5.16
N HIS A 467 5.70 -1.97 5.36
CA HIS A 467 5.86 -2.61 6.66
C HIS A 467 7.31 -2.67 7.13
N SER A 468 8.26 -2.25 6.29
CA SER A 468 9.66 -2.18 6.67
C SER A 468 9.88 -1.00 7.63
N ARG A 469 9.92 -1.31 8.92
CA ARG A 469 10.28 -0.32 9.95
C ARG A 469 11.78 -0.01 9.84
N PRO A 470 12.20 1.26 9.75
CA PRO A 470 13.62 1.58 9.74
C PRO A 470 14.31 1.10 11.02
N LEU A 471 15.56 0.68 10.90
CA LEU A 471 16.37 0.19 12.01
C LEU A 471 17.68 0.97 12.04
N ILE A 472 18.09 1.46 13.22
CA ILE A 472 19.35 2.19 13.37
C ILE A 472 20.35 1.32 14.12
N VAL A 473 21.54 1.15 13.55
CA VAL A 473 22.71 0.57 14.22
C VAL A 473 23.69 1.68 14.53
N THR A 474 24.21 1.72 15.76
CA THR A 474 25.17 2.73 16.21
C THR A 474 26.59 2.21 16.08
N TYR A 475 27.42 2.95 15.36
CA TYR A 475 28.85 2.72 15.16
C TYR A 475 29.64 3.71 16.03
N ASN A 476 30.92 3.89 15.73
CA ASN A 476 31.85 4.71 16.53
C ASN A 476 31.26 6.07 16.94
N GLY A 477 31.47 6.44 18.22
CA GLY A 477 31.15 7.77 18.73
C GLY A 477 32.41 8.57 19.06
N GLU A 478 32.47 9.83 18.63
CA GLU A 478 33.43 10.81 19.16
C GLU A 478 32.73 11.72 20.18
N ILE A 479 33.43 12.01 21.28
CA ILE A 479 33.05 13.08 22.21
C ILE A 479 33.98 14.25 21.91
N ASP A 480 33.43 15.35 21.41
CA ASP A 480 34.24 16.53 21.12
C ASP A 480 34.73 17.21 22.41
N GLY A 481 35.63 18.19 22.25
CA GLY A 481 36.22 18.93 23.38
C GLY A 481 35.23 19.75 24.21
N ASP A 482 34.00 19.94 23.73
CA ASP A 482 32.93 20.71 24.37
C ASP A 482 31.85 19.79 24.99
N GLY A 483 31.99 18.47 24.86
CA GLY A 483 31.10 17.46 25.43
C GLY A 483 29.90 17.10 24.55
N HIS A 484 29.88 17.50 23.27
CA HIS A 484 28.92 16.94 22.30
C HIS A 484 29.34 15.53 21.93
N THR A 485 28.35 14.67 21.78
CA THR A 485 28.51 13.29 21.32
C THR A 485 28.13 13.24 19.84
N SER A 486 29.09 13.00 18.94
CA SER A 486 28.80 12.61 17.57
C SER A 486 28.84 11.08 17.51
N GLN A 487 27.69 10.42 17.64
CA GLN A 487 27.56 9.00 17.36
C GLN A 487 27.34 8.83 15.85
N GLU A 488 28.19 8.05 15.20
CA GLU A 488 27.94 7.60 13.84
C GLU A 488 26.91 6.49 13.90
N GLY A 489 25.87 6.57 13.08
CA GLY A 489 24.88 5.51 12.97
C GLY A 489 24.57 5.21 11.52
N VAL A 490 23.90 4.08 11.28
CA VAL A 490 23.38 3.71 9.96
C VAL A 490 21.92 3.33 10.12
N VAL A 491 21.06 3.96 9.33
CA VAL A 491 19.63 3.63 9.22
C VAL A 491 19.42 2.70 8.03
N PHE A 492 18.80 1.55 8.28
CA PHE A 492 18.43 0.55 7.30
C PHE A 492 16.93 0.57 7.06
N VAL A 493 16.51 0.52 5.79
CA VAL A 493 15.09 0.45 5.40
C VAL A 493 14.92 -0.39 4.13
N GLY A 494 13.94 -1.30 4.14
CA GLY A 494 13.56 -2.11 2.99
C GLY A 494 12.40 -1.50 2.21
N THR A 495 12.37 -1.69 0.89
CA THR A 495 11.30 -1.21 0.01
C THR A 495 10.76 -2.33 -0.87
N ASN A 496 9.51 -2.18 -1.33
CA ASN A 496 8.81 -3.23 -2.07
C ASN A 496 9.32 -3.46 -3.50
N SER A 497 10.06 -2.52 -4.08
CA SER A 497 10.82 -2.76 -5.32
C SER A 497 12.04 -3.67 -5.11
N GLY A 498 12.40 -3.93 -3.85
CA GLY A 498 13.39 -4.93 -3.46
C GLY A 498 14.69 -4.38 -2.92
N TYR A 499 14.82 -3.06 -2.73
CA TYR A 499 16.01 -2.46 -2.14
C TYR A 499 16.00 -2.59 -0.63
N LEU A 500 17.15 -2.95 -0.07
CA LEU A 500 17.52 -2.65 1.30
C LEU A 500 18.52 -1.49 1.22
N HIS A 501 18.10 -0.32 1.67
CA HIS A 501 18.95 0.86 1.74
C HIS A 501 19.68 0.95 3.07
N ALA A 502 20.91 1.44 3.05
CA ALA A 502 21.69 1.79 4.22
C ALA A 502 22.15 3.26 4.11
N PHE A 503 21.60 4.13 4.95
CA PHE A 503 21.97 5.55 4.99
C PHE A 503 22.71 5.89 6.28
N LYS A 504 23.65 6.82 6.22
CA LYS A 504 24.24 7.41 7.43
C LYS A 504 23.13 8.08 8.24
N ALA A 505 23.05 7.73 9.52
CA ALA A 505 22.14 8.34 10.47
C ALA A 505 22.71 9.70 10.92
N ASP A 506 22.76 10.63 9.96
CA ASP A 506 23.15 12.01 10.20
C ASP A 506 22.21 12.94 9.44
N HIS A 507 21.62 13.87 10.17
CA HIS A 507 20.69 14.86 9.65
C HIS A 507 21.38 16.02 8.91
N ASP A 508 22.66 16.28 9.18
CA ASP A 508 23.44 17.38 8.58
C ASP A 508 24.21 16.91 7.33
N GLU A 509 24.49 15.61 7.25
CA GLU A 509 25.21 15.00 6.14
C GLU A 509 24.46 13.78 5.58
N TYR A 510 23.99 13.91 4.33
CA TYR A 510 23.41 12.79 3.61
C TYR A 510 24.50 11.91 2.99
N VAL A 511 24.54 10.64 3.38
CA VAL A 511 25.33 9.59 2.74
C VAL A 511 24.48 8.33 2.65
N GLU A 512 24.33 7.78 1.45
CA GLU A 512 23.90 6.39 1.26
C GLU A 512 25.17 5.55 1.23
N TYR A 513 25.30 4.52 2.06
CA TYR A 513 26.48 3.64 2.05
C TYR A 513 26.39 2.61 0.91
N PHE A 514 25.25 1.91 0.85
CA PHE A 514 24.95 0.95 -0.19
C PHE A 514 23.45 0.71 -0.31
N SER A 515 23.08 0.03 -1.39
CA SER A 515 21.78 -0.59 -1.56
C SER A 515 21.92 -2.03 -2.00
N TYR A 516 21.16 -2.93 -1.39
CA TYR A 516 21.19 -4.35 -1.72
C TYR A 516 19.85 -4.83 -2.27
N ILE A 517 19.87 -5.61 -3.35
CA ILE A 517 18.70 -6.30 -3.90
C ILE A 517 18.96 -7.81 -3.92
N PRO A 518 18.19 -8.62 -3.17
CA PRO A 518 18.18 -10.06 -3.31
C PRO A 518 17.93 -10.50 -4.75
N GLN A 519 18.69 -11.48 -5.23
CA GLN A 519 18.63 -11.91 -6.63
C GLN A 519 17.21 -12.35 -7.06
N GLU A 520 16.42 -12.89 -6.14
CA GLU A 520 15.06 -13.36 -6.40
C GLU A 520 14.09 -12.21 -6.68
N LEU A 521 14.35 -11.03 -6.11
CA LEU A 521 13.52 -9.84 -6.29
C LEU A 521 13.85 -9.08 -7.57
N LEU A 522 14.95 -9.41 -8.27
CA LEU A 522 15.25 -8.83 -9.57
C LEU A 522 14.17 -9.13 -10.61
N ALA A 523 13.46 -10.26 -10.45
CA ALA A 523 12.34 -10.62 -11.31
C ALA A 523 11.12 -9.68 -11.16
N ASN A 524 11.05 -8.88 -10.08
CA ASN A 524 9.96 -7.92 -9.88
C ASN A 524 10.14 -6.65 -10.71
N VAL A 525 11.35 -6.36 -11.17
CA VAL A 525 11.70 -5.10 -11.85
C VAL A 525 10.78 -4.77 -13.01
N PRO A 526 10.46 -5.68 -13.95
CA PRO A 526 9.58 -5.35 -15.08
C PRO A 526 8.18 -4.92 -14.64
N THR A 527 7.70 -5.37 -13.49
CA THR A 527 6.39 -4.98 -12.94
C THR A 527 6.40 -3.54 -12.42
N TYR A 528 7.52 -3.06 -11.89
CA TYR A 528 7.69 -1.67 -11.47
C TYR A 528 7.98 -0.74 -12.65
N VAL A 529 8.76 -1.20 -13.64
CA VAL A 529 9.10 -0.37 -14.82
C VAL A 529 7.93 -0.22 -15.79
N ASN A 530 7.21 -1.31 -16.05
CA ASN A 530 6.13 -1.35 -17.03
C ASN A 530 4.74 -1.31 -16.38
N GLY A 531 4.67 -1.00 -15.07
CA GLY A 531 3.50 -1.15 -14.22
C GLY A 531 2.23 -0.62 -14.88
N SER A 532 1.37 -1.55 -15.28
CA SER A 532 0.02 -1.24 -15.74
C SER A 532 -0.79 -0.66 -14.59
N THR A 533 -1.64 0.35 -14.87
CA THR A 533 -2.41 1.13 -13.88
C THR A 533 -3.38 0.34 -12.97
N LEU A 534 -3.41 -0.99 -13.00
CA LEU A 534 -4.39 -1.83 -12.27
C LEU A 534 -3.82 -3.26 -12.07
N ALA A 535 -2.72 -3.42 -11.32
CA ALA A 535 -2.13 -4.73 -11.02
C ALA A 535 -2.07 -4.99 -9.51
N ASP A 536 -2.18 -6.27 -9.10
CA ASP A 536 -1.93 -6.66 -7.71
C ASP A 536 -0.56 -6.15 -7.26
N LYS A 537 -0.50 -5.62 -6.03
CA LYS A 537 0.74 -5.11 -5.45
C LYS A 537 1.78 -6.23 -5.33
N THR A 538 2.91 -6.02 -5.97
CA THR A 538 4.12 -6.83 -5.89
C THR A 538 4.92 -6.36 -4.69
N TYR A 539 5.36 -7.31 -3.87
CA TYR A 539 6.10 -7.03 -2.64
C TYR A 539 7.56 -7.44 -2.79
N GLY A 540 8.43 -6.72 -2.07
CA GLY A 540 9.87 -6.92 -2.08
C GLY A 540 10.39 -7.16 -0.67
N ILE A 541 11.27 -6.28 -0.19
CA ILE A 541 11.76 -6.35 1.20
C ILE A 541 10.79 -5.59 2.10
N ASP A 542 9.79 -6.32 2.60
CA ASP A 542 8.71 -5.77 3.43
C ASP A 542 8.63 -6.43 4.82
N GLY A 543 9.57 -7.32 5.12
CA GLY A 543 9.68 -7.98 6.42
C GLY A 543 10.30 -7.11 7.49
N PRO A 544 10.18 -7.52 8.76
CA PRO A 544 10.91 -6.89 9.85
C PRO A 544 12.42 -7.02 9.63
N ILE A 545 13.15 -5.96 10.00
CA ILE A 545 14.61 -5.93 10.03
C ILE A 545 15.05 -6.00 11.50
N ASN A 546 16.01 -6.88 11.78
CA ASN A 546 16.62 -7.03 13.10
C ASN A 546 18.15 -7.13 12.96
N TYR A 547 18.88 -7.06 14.06
CA TYR A 547 20.33 -7.23 14.03
C TYR A 547 20.86 -7.92 15.28
N TRP A 548 22.06 -8.50 15.15
CA TRP A 548 22.88 -8.94 16.27
C TRP A 548 24.23 -8.25 16.20
N HIS A 549 24.57 -7.55 17.29
CA HIS A 549 25.90 -6.99 17.53
C HIS A 549 26.64 -7.90 18.52
N ASP A 550 27.70 -8.54 18.06
CA ASP A 550 28.68 -9.23 18.90
C ASP A 550 29.61 -8.20 19.52
N ASP A 551 29.11 -7.52 20.55
CA ASP A 551 29.77 -6.45 21.28
C ASP A 551 30.77 -7.04 22.30
N ILE A 552 32.05 -7.00 21.95
CA ILE A 552 33.13 -7.60 22.73
C ILE A 552 33.41 -6.76 23.99
N ASN A 553 33.34 -5.44 23.87
CA ASN A 553 33.70 -4.51 24.96
C ASN A 553 32.49 -4.03 25.79
N LYS A 554 31.27 -4.31 25.32
CA LYS A 554 29.97 -4.00 25.93
C LYS A 554 29.64 -2.50 26.01
N ASN A 555 30.08 -1.71 25.03
CA ASN A 555 29.84 -0.28 24.96
C ASN A 555 28.63 0.11 24.08
N GLY A 556 27.99 -0.84 23.39
CA GLY A 556 26.87 -0.59 22.49
C GLY A 556 27.23 0.17 21.22
N GLN A 557 28.50 0.19 20.84
CA GLN A 557 29.02 0.79 19.60
C GLN A 557 29.83 -0.24 18.84
N VAL A 558 29.65 -0.29 17.52
CA VAL A 558 30.43 -1.21 16.69
C VAL A 558 31.86 -0.72 16.53
N ASP A 559 32.81 -1.44 17.13
CA ASP A 559 34.24 -1.15 17.00
C ASP A 559 34.95 -2.16 16.07
N LEU A 560 35.24 -1.70 14.84
CA LEU A 560 35.96 -2.48 13.83
C LEU A 560 37.38 -2.87 14.28
N ASP A 561 38.06 -2.04 15.07
CA ASP A 561 39.44 -2.32 15.54
C ASP A 561 39.46 -3.44 16.59
N ASN A 562 38.33 -3.72 17.22
CA ASN A 562 38.17 -4.81 18.18
C ASN A 562 37.64 -6.12 17.57
N ASN A 563 37.48 -6.20 16.24
CA ASN A 563 36.84 -7.33 15.55
C ASN A 563 35.39 -7.58 16.00
N GLU A 564 34.66 -6.53 16.35
CA GLU A 564 33.22 -6.65 16.62
C GLU A 564 32.45 -6.89 15.33
N LYS A 565 31.31 -7.58 15.47
CA LYS A 565 30.52 -8.03 14.33
C LYS A 565 29.09 -7.55 14.44
N VAL A 566 28.53 -7.06 13.33
CA VAL A 566 27.08 -6.80 13.20
C VAL A 566 26.50 -7.60 12.05
N LEU A 567 25.58 -8.49 12.38
CA LEU A 567 24.76 -9.19 11.40
C LEU A 567 23.36 -8.58 11.36
N LEU A 568 22.95 -8.11 10.20
CA LEU A 568 21.62 -7.59 9.90
C LEU A 568 20.76 -8.70 9.31
N PHE A 569 19.59 -8.96 9.88
CA PHE A 569 18.64 -9.97 9.44
C PHE A 569 17.37 -9.34 8.91
N PHE A 570 16.83 -9.86 7.80
CA PHE A 570 15.54 -9.40 7.28
C PHE A 570 14.81 -10.48 6.52
N GLY A 571 13.48 -10.37 6.54
CA GLY A 571 12.56 -11.16 5.72
C GLY A 571 11.96 -10.35 4.58
N LEU A 572 11.23 -11.05 3.71
CA LEU A 572 10.52 -10.46 2.58
C LEU A 572 9.01 -10.29 2.83
N ARG A 573 8.47 -10.88 3.91
CA ARG A 573 7.02 -10.89 4.18
C ARG A 573 6.24 -11.41 2.97
N ARG A 574 5.34 -10.61 2.37
CA ARG A 574 4.59 -10.98 1.16
C ARG A 574 5.48 -11.10 -0.08
N GLY A 575 6.67 -10.50 -0.07
CA GLY A 575 7.64 -10.58 -1.16
C GLY A 575 8.32 -11.95 -1.31
N GLY A 576 8.22 -12.82 -0.31
CA GLY A 576 8.70 -14.20 -0.45
C GLY A 576 9.00 -14.94 0.85
N SER A 577 9.52 -16.16 0.67
CA SER A 577 9.75 -17.13 1.74
C SER A 577 11.21 -17.22 2.20
N ASN A 578 12.00 -16.19 1.92
CA ASN A 578 13.44 -16.17 2.22
C ASN A 578 13.76 -15.23 3.37
N TYR A 579 14.71 -15.63 4.22
CA TYR A 579 15.41 -14.74 5.15
C TYR A 579 16.85 -14.54 4.70
N TYR A 580 17.40 -13.38 4.98
CA TYR A 580 18.77 -13.00 4.61
C TYR A 580 19.51 -12.47 5.82
N ALA A 581 20.83 -12.66 5.80
CA ALA A 581 21.75 -12.01 6.71
C ALA A 581 22.87 -11.30 5.93
N LEU A 582 23.13 -10.04 6.30
CA LEU A 582 24.28 -9.27 5.84
C LEU A 582 25.20 -8.96 7.02
N ASP A 583 26.50 -9.10 6.81
CA ASP A 583 27.50 -8.53 7.70
C ASP A 583 27.67 -7.05 7.36
N VAL A 584 27.23 -6.20 8.29
CA VAL A 584 27.29 -4.73 8.19
C VAL A 584 28.24 -4.15 9.22
N SER A 585 29.20 -4.93 9.71
CA SER A 585 30.22 -4.45 10.65
C SER A 585 30.97 -3.24 10.09
N ASN A 586 31.26 -3.26 8.78
CA ASN A 586 31.68 -2.09 8.03
C ASN A 586 30.59 -1.74 6.99
N PRO A 587 29.81 -0.66 7.17
CA PRO A 587 28.75 -0.30 6.23
C PRO A 587 29.31 0.16 4.86
N GLU A 588 30.57 0.58 4.77
CA GLU A 588 31.22 0.93 3.49
C GLU A 588 31.65 -0.31 2.69
N GLU A 589 31.85 -1.45 3.35
CA GLU A 589 32.29 -2.71 2.75
C GLU A 589 31.42 -3.87 3.27
N PRO A 590 30.09 -3.88 2.98
CA PRO A 590 29.19 -4.90 3.49
C PRO A 590 29.50 -6.28 2.89
N GLU A 591 29.20 -7.34 3.65
CA GLU A 591 29.31 -8.72 3.16
C GLU A 591 27.96 -9.44 3.21
N PHE A 592 27.72 -10.31 2.23
CA PHE A 592 26.65 -11.29 2.34
C PHE A 592 27.07 -12.38 3.33
N ALA A 593 26.27 -12.64 4.36
CA ALA A 593 26.56 -13.67 5.36
C ALA A 593 25.92 -15.00 4.96
N TRP A 594 24.59 -15.05 4.88
CA TRP A 594 23.85 -16.27 4.54
C TRP A 594 22.41 -15.96 4.10
N GLN A 595 21.75 -16.97 3.52
CA GLN A 595 20.34 -16.94 3.15
C GLN A 595 19.67 -18.25 3.57
N ILE A 596 18.45 -18.14 4.08
CA ILE A 596 17.53 -19.26 4.31
C ILE A 596 16.48 -19.22 3.19
N THR A 597 16.37 -20.33 2.45
CA THR A 597 15.34 -20.50 1.41
C THR A 597 14.22 -21.40 1.93
N GLY A 598 13.03 -20.83 2.09
CA GLY A 598 11.85 -21.52 2.62
C GLY A 598 11.04 -22.30 1.59
N GLY A 599 10.22 -23.23 2.07
CA GLY A 599 9.13 -23.85 1.29
C GLY A 599 9.58 -24.91 0.29
N ILE A 600 10.86 -25.29 0.29
CA ILE A 600 11.39 -26.35 -0.57
C ILE A 600 11.15 -27.70 0.10
N THR A 601 10.33 -28.57 -0.51
CA THR A 601 10.03 -29.91 0.00
C THR A 601 11.30 -30.73 0.24
N GLY A 602 11.44 -31.28 1.45
CA GLY A 602 12.61 -32.08 1.84
C GLY A 602 13.88 -31.30 2.15
N SER A 603 13.81 -29.96 2.19
CA SER A 603 14.84 -29.10 2.79
C SER A 603 14.60 -28.94 4.29
N ASP A 604 15.61 -28.45 5.02
CA ASP A 604 15.49 -28.17 6.46
C ASP A 604 14.37 -27.13 6.73
N PHE A 605 14.20 -26.17 5.83
CA PHE A 605 13.22 -25.09 5.93
C PHE A 605 11.93 -25.35 5.12
N GLU A 606 11.53 -26.62 4.96
CA GLU A 606 10.36 -27.00 4.14
C GLU A 606 9.04 -26.37 4.62
N LYS A 607 8.94 -25.99 5.91
CA LYS A 607 7.74 -25.39 6.48
C LYS A 607 7.72 -23.87 6.42
N VAL A 608 8.79 -23.23 5.95
CA VAL A 608 8.84 -21.76 5.88
C VAL A 608 7.98 -21.26 4.71
N GLY A 609 6.94 -20.49 5.03
CA GLY A 609 6.10 -19.75 4.09
C GLY A 609 6.60 -18.31 3.94
N GLN A 610 5.69 -17.38 3.66
CA GLN A 610 6.01 -15.95 3.62
C GLN A 610 6.58 -15.47 4.96
N THR A 611 7.67 -14.72 4.92
CA THR A 611 8.52 -14.43 6.10
C THR A 611 8.02 -13.25 6.94
N TRP A 612 6.89 -13.45 7.63
CA TRP A 612 6.23 -12.42 8.44
C TRP A 612 6.81 -12.26 9.85
N SER A 613 7.36 -13.34 10.42
CA SER A 613 7.93 -13.35 11.77
C SER A 613 9.28 -12.63 11.79
N ASN A 614 9.54 -11.86 12.85
CA ASN A 614 10.90 -11.40 13.12
C ASN A 614 11.84 -12.58 13.42
N MET A 615 13.12 -12.44 13.05
CA MET A 615 14.19 -13.33 13.52
C MET A 615 14.63 -12.84 14.90
N GLU A 616 14.05 -13.41 15.94
CA GLU A 616 14.25 -12.94 17.32
C GLU A 616 15.56 -13.46 17.88
N LEU A 617 16.39 -12.56 18.41
CA LEU A 617 17.66 -12.90 19.00
C LEU A 617 17.44 -13.52 20.39
N ALA A 618 18.02 -14.69 20.62
CA ALA A 618 18.00 -15.34 21.92
C ALA A 618 19.37 -15.91 22.26
N LYS A 619 19.66 -16.04 23.55
CA LYS A 619 20.86 -16.73 24.04
C LYS A 619 20.40 -17.95 24.81
N VAL A 620 20.83 -19.13 24.39
CA VAL A 620 20.37 -20.42 24.93
C VAL A 620 21.54 -21.26 25.36
N THR A 621 21.30 -22.26 26.21
CA THR A 621 22.28 -23.33 26.41
C THR A 621 22.03 -24.40 25.35
N TRP A 622 23.03 -24.65 24.50
CA TRP A 622 22.97 -25.62 23.42
C TRP A 622 24.11 -26.63 23.60
N GLN A 623 23.77 -27.88 23.89
CA GLN A 623 24.74 -28.98 24.05
C GLN A 623 25.85 -28.68 25.08
N GLY A 624 25.50 -27.97 26.16
CA GLY A 624 26.39 -27.62 27.26
C GLY A 624 27.16 -26.30 27.06
N GLU A 625 26.98 -25.59 25.95
CA GLU A 625 27.60 -24.30 25.68
C GLU A 625 26.56 -23.19 25.54
N SER A 626 26.92 -21.97 25.94
CA SER A 626 26.05 -20.81 25.71
C SER A 626 26.18 -20.37 24.25
N LYS A 627 25.05 -20.22 23.57
CA LYS A 627 24.99 -19.93 22.14
C LYS A 627 23.94 -18.86 21.83
N VAL A 628 24.33 -17.90 21.00
CA VAL A 628 23.41 -16.92 20.42
C VAL A 628 22.75 -17.54 19.19
N VAL A 629 21.42 -17.46 19.13
CA VAL A 629 20.57 -18.10 18.12
C VAL A 629 19.49 -17.13 17.66
N LEU A 630 18.87 -17.43 16.53
CA LEU A 630 17.66 -16.75 16.08
C LEU A 630 16.46 -17.70 16.19
N LEU A 631 15.41 -17.25 16.86
CA LEU A 631 14.12 -17.93 16.97
C LEU A 631 13.09 -17.23 16.08
N PHE A 632 12.36 -17.98 15.26
CA PHE A 632 11.31 -17.41 14.41
C PHE A 632 10.17 -18.38 14.12
N GLY A 633 8.98 -17.83 13.90
CA GLY A 633 7.85 -18.56 13.35
C GLY A 633 8.03 -18.79 11.85
N ALA A 634 7.58 -19.94 11.36
CA ALA A 634 7.78 -20.34 9.97
C ALA A 634 6.98 -19.51 8.95
N GLY A 635 6.23 -18.50 9.39
CA GLY A 635 5.64 -17.50 8.51
C GLY A 635 4.21 -17.81 8.11
N TYR A 636 3.78 -17.20 7.00
CA TYR A 636 2.39 -17.17 6.53
C TYR A 636 2.17 -18.09 5.33
N ASP A 637 1.11 -18.88 5.38
CA ASP A 637 0.55 -19.60 4.24
C ASP A 637 -0.48 -18.72 3.53
N VAL A 638 -0.29 -18.49 2.22
CA VAL A 638 -1.16 -17.63 1.40
C VAL A 638 -2.60 -18.15 1.32
N ALA A 639 -2.85 -19.43 1.61
CA ALA A 639 -4.20 -19.97 1.69
C ALA A 639 -5.07 -19.22 2.71
N GLN A 640 -4.46 -18.63 3.74
CA GLN A 640 -5.15 -17.94 4.84
C GLN A 640 -5.83 -16.64 4.42
N ASP A 641 -5.44 -16.04 3.29
CA ASP A 641 -6.12 -14.85 2.74
C ASP A 641 -7.60 -15.13 2.43
N ASN A 642 -7.97 -16.39 2.15
CA ASN A 642 -9.32 -16.77 1.72
C ASN A 642 -10.11 -17.60 2.75
N LEU A 643 -9.55 -17.83 3.94
CA LEU A 643 -10.19 -18.68 4.95
C LEU A 643 -11.11 -17.89 5.86
N SER A 644 -12.37 -18.30 5.99
CA SER A 644 -13.35 -17.72 6.95
C SER A 644 -13.45 -18.46 8.28
N LYS A 645 -12.67 -19.54 8.45
CA LYS A 645 -12.57 -20.34 9.67
C LYS A 645 -11.20 -21.01 9.75
N ARG A 646 -10.83 -21.48 10.94
CA ARG A 646 -9.57 -22.23 11.15
C ARG A 646 -9.54 -23.52 10.32
N GLU A 647 -8.60 -23.59 9.39
CA GLU A 647 -8.18 -24.81 8.68
C GLU A 647 -6.68 -25.04 8.86
N ALA A 648 -6.16 -26.20 8.48
CA ALA A 648 -4.73 -26.49 8.63
C ALA A 648 -3.95 -25.95 7.43
N ASP A 649 -2.77 -25.39 7.70
CA ASP A 649 -1.86 -24.86 6.69
C ASP A 649 -0.83 -25.90 6.25
N ASP A 650 -0.36 -25.78 5.02
CA ASP A 650 0.70 -26.62 4.48
C ASP A 650 2.09 -26.06 4.86
N LEU A 651 2.19 -24.72 4.86
CA LEU A 651 3.37 -23.92 5.25
C LEU A 651 3.09 -23.08 6.51
N GLY A 652 4.12 -22.45 7.05
CA GLY A 652 4.01 -21.53 8.19
C GLY A 652 3.86 -22.19 9.56
N ASN A 653 3.60 -23.49 9.63
CA ASN A 653 3.19 -24.19 10.84
C ASN A 653 4.35 -24.80 11.65
N ALA A 654 5.43 -24.03 11.84
CA ALA A 654 6.59 -24.45 12.62
C ALA A 654 7.24 -23.28 13.38
N VAL A 655 8.04 -23.61 14.40
CA VAL A 655 8.98 -22.68 15.05
C VAL A 655 10.38 -23.21 14.81
N TYR A 656 11.29 -22.34 14.36
CA TYR A 656 12.67 -22.67 14.04
C TYR A 656 13.65 -21.99 14.99
N MET A 657 14.77 -22.66 15.26
CA MET A 657 15.95 -22.10 15.89
C MET A 657 17.14 -22.31 14.96
N VAL A 658 17.82 -21.23 14.59
CA VAL A 658 19.00 -21.26 13.71
C VAL A 658 20.22 -20.62 14.39
N ASP A 659 21.40 -21.00 13.93
CA ASP A 659 22.64 -20.31 14.30
C ASP A 659 22.65 -18.89 13.69
N ALA A 660 22.87 -17.88 14.52
CA ALA A 660 22.86 -16.48 14.06
C ALA A 660 23.99 -16.16 13.06
N ASN A 661 25.15 -16.84 13.15
CA ASN A 661 26.29 -16.61 12.26
C ASN A 661 26.18 -17.32 10.92
N THR A 662 25.53 -18.48 10.87
CA THR A 662 25.55 -19.35 9.68
C THR A 662 24.18 -19.58 9.05
N GLY A 663 23.09 -19.28 9.75
CA GLY A 663 21.73 -19.60 9.31
C GLY A 663 21.40 -21.10 9.35
N GLU A 664 22.30 -21.94 9.89
CA GLU A 664 22.08 -23.38 9.98
C GLU A 664 20.95 -23.72 10.96
N GLN A 665 20.04 -24.61 10.57
CA GLN A 665 19.00 -25.11 11.47
C GLN A 665 19.60 -25.92 12.61
N LEU A 666 19.37 -25.46 13.84
CA LEU A 666 19.77 -26.16 15.05
C LEU A 666 18.64 -27.02 15.61
N TRP A 667 17.41 -26.50 15.58
CA TRP A 667 16.24 -27.17 16.13
C TRP A 667 14.96 -26.64 15.49
N HIS A 668 13.90 -27.45 15.44
CA HIS A 668 12.56 -26.96 15.13
C HIS A 668 11.43 -27.77 15.76
N ALA A 669 10.29 -27.11 15.95
CA ALA A 669 9.02 -27.72 16.34
C ALA A 669 8.00 -27.57 15.22
N SER A 670 7.26 -28.65 14.94
CA SER A 670 6.24 -28.68 13.89
C SER A 670 5.25 -29.85 14.12
N PRO A 671 4.15 -29.98 13.37
CA PRO A 671 3.22 -31.09 13.54
C PRO A 671 3.78 -32.47 13.14
N ASN A 672 4.84 -32.50 12.33
CA ASN A 672 5.39 -33.73 11.76
C ASN A 672 6.82 -33.53 11.24
N SER A 673 7.63 -34.61 11.25
CA SER A 673 9.02 -34.62 10.77
C SER A 673 9.97 -33.63 11.47
N SER A 674 9.79 -33.40 12.78
CA SER A 674 10.54 -32.41 13.57
C SER A 674 11.25 -32.97 14.81
N ASP A 675 12.15 -32.15 15.38
CA ASP A 675 12.83 -32.45 16.66
C ASP A 675 11.84 -32.48 17.82
N LEU A 676 10.88 -31.53 17.83
CA LEU A 676 9.75 -31.52 18.75
C LEU A 676 8.42 -31.58 18.00
N LYS A 677 7.78 -32.75 18.05
CA LYS A 677 6.50 -32.99 17.37
C LYS A 677 5.31 -32.47 18.16
N LEU A 678 4.63 -31.46 17.61
CA LEU A 678 3.41 -30.85 18.17
C LEU A 678 2.24 -30.99 17.19
N THR A 679 1.53 -32.11 17.23
CA THR A 679 0.49 -32.46 16.22
C THR A 679 -0.62 -31.43 16.05
N ALA A 680 -0.84 -30.57 17.04
CA ALA A 680 -1.84 -29.51 16.97
C ALA A 680 -1.28 -28.18 16.45
N MET A 681 0.01 -28.05 16.15
CA MET A 681 0.63 -26.86 15.56
C MET A 681 0.36 -26.85 14.05
N THR A 682 -0.88 -26.60 13.67
CA THR A 682 -1.34 -26.78 12.28
C THR A 682 -1.47 -25.47 11.50
N ASN A 683 -1.15 -24.33 12.09
CA ASN A 683 -1.39 -23.02 11.50
C ASN A 683 -0.13 -22.17 11.50
N SER A 684 -0.10 -21.24 10.56
CA SER A 684 0.94 -20.25 10.34
C SER A 684 1.30 -19.50 11.62
N ILE A 685 2.60 -19.45 11.92
CA ILE A 685 3.17 -18.68 13.02
C ILE A 685 3.84 -17.46 12.39
N THR A 686 3.06 -16.37 12.30
CA THR A 686 3.50 -15.09 11.74
C THR A 686 3.98 -14.11 12.80
N ALA A 687 3.59 -14.33 14.05
CA ALA A 687 3.97 -13.51 15.19
C ALA A 687 5.43 -13.75 15.59
N ASP A 688 6.03 -12.71 16.16
CA ASP A 688 7.36 -12.79 16.76
C ASP A 688 7.38 -13.79 17.92
N ILE A 689 8.55 -14.40 18.13
CA ILE A 689 8.79 -15.27 19.28
C ILE A 689 9.15 -14.41 20.49
N VAL A 690 8.62 -14.71 21.67
CA VAL A 690 8.91 -13.95 22.90
C VAL A 690 9.78 -14.78 23.84
N PRO A 691 11.12 -14.61 23.83
CA PRO A 691 12.00 -15.26 24.78
C PRO A 691 11.88 -14.63 26.17
N ILE A 692 11.90 -15.45 27.21
CA ILE A 692 11.87 -15.03 28.62
C ILE A 692 13.10 -15.59 29.33
N ASP A 693 13.85 -14.68 29.95
CA ASP A 693 14.86 -14.95 30.96
C ASP A 693 14.27 -14.49 32.30
N TYR A 694 13.89 -15.45 33.14
CA TYR A 694 13.22 -15.18 34.40
C TYR A 694 14.21 -14.94 35.55
N ASP A 695 15.34 -15.65 35.55
CA ASP A 695 16.32 -15.57 36.64
C ASP A 695 17.41 -14.49 36.43
N GLY A 696 17.43 -13.86 35.26
CA GLY A 696 18.33 -12.77 34.90
C GLY A 696 19.75 -13.23 34.61
N ASP A 697 19.95 -14.51 34.25
CA ASP A 697 21.25 -15.09 33.90
C ASP A 697 21.69 -14.79 32.44
N GLN A 698 20.88 -14.04 31.68
CA GLN A 698 21.02 -13.74 30.26
C GLN A 698 20.83 -14.95 29.33
N ILE A 699 20.27 -16.04 29.84
CA ILE A 699 19.92 -17.24 29.09
C ILE A 699 18.40 -17.38 29.08
N THR A 700 17.83 -17.58 27.91
CA THR A 700 16.40 -17.85 27.77
C THR A 700 16.02 -19.15 28.48
N ASP A 701 15.02 -19.07 29.35
CA ASP A 701 14.45 -20.20 30.10
C ASP A 701 13.30 -20.85 29.32
N TYR A 702 12.42 -20.02 28.78
CA TYR A 702 11.26 -20.43 28.00
C TYR A 702 10.87 -19.33 27.03
N PHE A 703 10.07 -19.67 26.04
CA PHE A 703 9.56 -18.71 25.07
C PHE A 703 8.12 -19.01 24.67
N PHE A 704 7.46 -17.98 24.14
CA PHE A 704 6.08 -18.08 23.68
C PHE A 704 5.98 -17.83 22.18
N ALA A 705 5.04 -18.53 21.55
CA ALA A 705 4.66 -18.30 20.15
C ALA A 705 3.13 -18.26 20.05
N SER A 706 2.61 -17.45 19.14
CA SER A 706 1.19 -17.42 18.81
C SER A 706 0.98 -17.67 17.32
N ASP A 707 -0.11 -18.35 16.99
CA ASP A 707 -0.44 -18.67 15.60
C ASP A 707 -1.77 -18.04 15.17
N ILE A 708 -1.92 -17.89 13.85
CA ILE A 708 -3.13 -17.33 13.25
C ILE A 708 -4.35 -18.23 13.43
N GLY A 709 -4.16 -19.48 13.88
CA GLY A 709 -5.23 -20.36 14.33
C GLY A 709 -5.80 -19.99 15.69
N GLY A 710 -5.38 -18.86 16.28
CA GLY A 710 -5.88 -18.31 17.53
C GLY A 710 -5.32 -19.05 18.75
N ARG A 711 -4.08 -19.55 18.69
CA ARG A 711 -3.48 -20.34 19.77
C ARG A 711 -2.22 -19.69 20.32
N VAL A 712 -1.97 -19.91 21.60
CA VAL A 712 -0.71 -19.54 22.28
C VAL A 712 -0.01 -20.80 22.76
N TRP A 713 1.27 -20.88 22.44
CA TRP A 713 2.18 -21.98 22.73
C TRP A 713 3.25 -21.52 23.70
N ARG A 714 3.60 -22.39 24.64
CA ARG A 714 4.72 -22.21 25.55
C ARG A 714 5.76 -23.30 25.29
N PHE A 715 7.03 -22.91 25.26
CA PHE A 715 8.18 -23.79 25.09
C PHE A 715 9.14 -23.59 26.23
N ASP A 716 9.45 -24.65 26.97
CA ASP A 716 10.39 -24.64 28.08
C ASP A 716 11.71 -25.29 27.67
N ILE A 717 12.80 -24.52 27.74
CA ILE A 717 14.14 -24.92 27.32
C ILE A 717 14.77 -25.83 28.38
N ASN A 718 15.27 -26.97 27.94
CA ASN A 718 16.08 -27.85 28.76
C ASN A 718 17.55 -27.44 28.66
N LYS A 719 18.05 -26.73 29.69
CA LYS A 719 19.47 -26.29 29.76
C LYS A 719 20.47 -27.45 29.75
N GLU A 720 20.05 -28.70 30.04
CA GLU A 720 20.89 -29.91 30.04
C GLU A 720 20.82 -30.71 28.72
N ASN A 721 20.31 -30.13 27.64
CA ASN A 721 20.17 -30.82 26.35
C ASN A 721 21.51 -31.32 25.81
N SER A 722 21.52 -32.52 25.21
CA SER A 722 22.69 -33.10 24.54
C SER A 722 22.51 -33.30 23.03
N LYS A 723 21.29 -33.07 22.53
CA LYS A 723 20.88 -33.18 21.12
C LYS A 723 19.61 -32.36 20.88
N ALA A 724 19.32 -32.04 19.61
CA ALA A 724 18.17 -31.20 19.22
C ALA A 724 16.82 -31.68 19.79
N SER A 725 16.49 -32.98 19.67
CA SER A 725 15.24 -33.54 20.24
C SER A 725 15.08 -33.45 21.77
N GLU A 726 16.13 -33.05 22.51
CA GLU A 726 16.09 -32.80 23.96
C GLU A 726 16.06 -31.32 24.31
N PHE A 727 16.12 -30.41 23.33
CA PHE A 727 16.30 -28.97 23.55
C PHE A 727 15.16 -28.33 24.33
N ALA A 728 13.90 -28.66 24.01
CA ALA A 728 12.75 -28.06 24.65
C ALA A 728 11.59 -29.04 24.78
N THR A 729 10.72 -28.78 25.76
CA THR A 729 9.36 -29.33 25.83
C THR A 729 8.37 -28.21 25.55
N ALA A 730 7.15 -28.51 25.08
CA ALA A 730 6.19 -27.47 24.77
C ALA A 730 4.74 -27.96 24.83
N GLY A 731 3.81 -27.02 24.89
CA GLY A 731 2.40 -27.28 24.73
C GLY A 731 1.56 -26.04 24.51
N MET A 732 0.33 -26.28 24.04
CA MET A 732 -0.67 -25.25 23.82
C MET A 732 -1.29 -24.85 25.17
N ILE A 733 -1.16 -23.57 25.53
CA ILE A 733 -1.70 -23.04 26.79
C ILE A 733 -3.02 -22.29 26.58
N PHE A 734 -3.31 -21.86 25.35
CA PHE A 734 -4.56 -21.20 25.01
C PHE A 734 -5.02 -21.47 23.58
N ASP A 735 -6.34 -21.56 23.39
CA ASP A 735 -7.01 -21.73 22.11
C ASP A 735 -8.30 -20.88 22.08
N ALA A 736 -8.21 -19.70 21.46
CA ALA A 736 -9.31 -18.75 21.31
C ALA A 736 -10.47 -19.31 20.46
N ASN A 737 -10.18 -20.29 19.63
CA ASN A 737 -11.14 -21.02 18.78
C ASN A 737 -11.52 -22.39 19.36
N GLY A 738 -11.23 -22.61 20.66
CA GLY A 738 -11.44 -23.89 21.33
C GLY A 738 -12.89 -24.13 21.77
N ASP A 739 -13.69 -23.08 21.89
CA ASP A 739 -15.09 -23.16 22.30
C ASP A 739 -16.04 -23.36 21.11
N ALA A 740 -17.20 -23.99 21.36
CA ALA A 740 -18.22 -24.13 20.35
C ALA A 740 -18.82 -22.77 19.96
N ASN A 741 -18.85 -22.47 18.66
CA ASN A 741 -19.37 -21.22 18.08
C ASN A 741 -18.57 -19.94 18.42
N SER A 742 -17.30 -20.05 18.80
CA SER A 742 -16.43 -18.86 18.91
C SER A 742 -16.25 -18.23 17.51
N PRO A 743 -16.36 -16.90 17.35
CA PRO A 743 -15.98 -16.24 16.11
C PRO A 743 -14.52 -16.55 15.79
N TYR A 744 -14.14 -16.65 14.51
CA TYR A 744 -12.78 -17.06 14.14
C TYR A 744 -11.75 -16.00 14.56
N GLN A 745 -10.98 -16.32 15.59
CA GLN A 745 -9.93 -15.46 16.13
C GLN A 745 -8.58 -15.79 15.49
N ARG A 746 -7.86 -14.78 15.00
CA ARG A 746 -6.50 -14.92 14.47
C ARG A 746 -5.52 -14.08 15.26
N PHE A 747 -4.35 -14.62 15.59
CA PHE A 747 -3.27 -13.87 16.24
C PHE A 747 -2.13 -13.63 15.25
N TYR A 748 -1.94 -12.37 14.84
CA TYR A 748 -0.80 -11.93 14.00
C TYR A 748 0.37 -11.37 14.82
N HIS A 749 0.14 -11.08 16.11
CA HIS A 749 1.12 -10.48 17.00
C HIS A 749 1.39 -11.39 18.19
N ALA A 750 2.59 -11.27 18.72
CA ALA A 750 3.02 -11.98 19.90
C ALA A 750 2.28 -11.44 21.15
N PRO A 751 2.07 -12.28 22.18
CA PRO A 751 1.53 -11.79 23.45
C PRO A 751 2.49 -10.80 24.11
N SER A 752 1.95 -9.70 24.64
CA SER A 752 2.69 -8.83 25.55
C SER A 752 2.76 -9.48 26.93
N ILE A 753 3.97 -9.63 27.47
CA ILE A 753 4.20 -10.37 28.71
C ILE A 753 4.63 -9.41 29.82
N SER A 754 4.01 -9.55 30.99
CA SER A 754 4.34 -8.76 32.19
C SER A 754 4.42 -9.65 33.42
N TYR A 755 5.36 -9.36 34.32
CA TYR A 755 5.55 -10.11 35.56
C TYR A 755 4.76 -9.49 36.72
N PHE A 756 4.03 -10.32 37.46
CA PHE A 756 3.32 -9.93 38.67
C PHE A 756 3.79 -10.77 39.86
N THR A 757 4.15 -10.08 40.94
CA THR A 757 4.47 -10.70 42.22
C THR A 757 3.23 -10.76 43.11
N GLU A 758 3.11 -11.82 43.91
CA GLU A 758 2.10 -11.91 44.97
C GLU A 758 2.83 -12.12 46.31
N GLU A 759 2.31 -11.55 47.41
CA GLU A 759 3.01 -11.56 48.72
C GLU A 759 3.28 -12.98 49.27
N ASP A 760 2.51 -13.99 48.83
CA ASP A 760 2.53 -15.37 49.36
C ASP A 760 2.77 -16.46 48.28
N SER A 761 3.14 -16.09 47.03
CA SER A 761 3.40 -17.05 45.93
C SER A 761 4.55 -16.58 45.02
N ASP A 762 5.05 -17.46 44.14
CA ASP A 762 6.10 -17.11 43.17
C ASP A 762 5.64 -16.04 42.13
N GLY A 763 4.34 -15.69 42.11
CA GLY A 763 3.74 -14.73 41.19
C GLY A 763 3.12 -15.38 39.94
N PHE A 764 2.90 -14.59 38.90
CA PHE A 764 2.47 -15.07 37.57
C PHE A 764 2.94 -14.17 36.43
N LEU A 765 3.04 -14.73 35.22
CA LEU A 765 3.12 -13.97 33.97
C LEU A 765 1.71 -13.63 33.50
N SER A 766 1.49 -12.35 33.19
CA SER A 766 0.31 -11.89 32.48
C SER A 766 0.64 -11.82 30.99
N LEU A 767 -0.02 -12.63 30.17
CA LEU A 767 0.11 -12.62 28.71
C LEU A 767 -1.13 -11.94 28.13
N ALA A 768 -0.95 -10.77 27.54
CA ALA A 768 -2.03 -9.99 26.93
C ALA A 768 -1.92 -10.07 25.39
N ILE A 769 -3.00 -10.50 24.71
CA ILE A 769 -2.98 -10.72 23.26
C ILE A 769 -4.33 -10.36 22.62
N GLY A 770 -4.28 -9.62 21.52
CA GLY A 770 -5.45 -9.25 20.71
C GLY A 770 -5.55 -10.08 19.45
N SER A 771 -6.77 -10.40 19.04
CA SER A 771 -7.06 -10.96 17.71
C SER A 771 -7.36 -9.88 16.68
N GLY A 772 -7.24 -10.24 15.41
CA GLY A 772 -7.55 -9.39 14.27
C GLY A 772 -7.19 -10.06 12.95
N PHE A 773 -7.84 -9.67 11.85
CA PHE A 773 -7.45 -10.14 10.52
C PHE A 773 -6.55 -9.14 9.81
N ARG A 774 -5.26 -9.11 10.19
CA ARG A 774 -4.30 -8.12 9.69
C ARG A 774 -4.14 -8.10 8.17
N ALA A 775 -4.29 -9.24 7.49
CA ALA A 775 -4.22 -9.31 6.03
C ALA A 775 -5.42 -8.65 5.33
N HIS A 776 -6.59 -8.61 5.99
CA HIS A 776 -7.82 -8.02 5.49
C HIS A 776 -8.50 -7.19 6.61
N PRO A 777 -7.90 -6.06 7.02
CA PRO A 777 -8.38 -5.28 8.16
C PRO A 777 -9.75 -4.62 7.92
N LEU A 778 -10.19 -4.55 6.65
CA LEU A 778 -11.48 -4.01 6.23
C LEU A 778 -12.59 -5.08 6.15
N GLU A 779 -12.29 -6.35 6.48
CA GLU A 779 -13.30 -7.41 6.42
C GLU A 779 -14.42 -7.17 7.44
N SER A 780 -15.60 -6.87 6.93
CA SER A 780 -16.79 -6.62 7.74
C SER A 780 -17.33 -7.90 8.40
N GLY A 781 -17.83 -7.80 9.63
CA GLY A 781 -18.49 -8.91 10.33
C GLY A 781 -17.56 -9.81 11.16
N SER A 782 -16.29 -9.45 11.30
CA SER A 782 -15.37 -10.04 12.26
C SER A 782 -15.58 -9.44 13.67
N GLU A 783 -15.64 -10.29 14.70
CA GLU A 783 -15.63 -9.87 16.10
C GLU A 783 -14.25 -10.18 16.69
N ASP A 784 -13.41 -9.16 16.78
CA ASP A 784 -12.10 -9.24 17.43
C ASP A 784 -12.23 -9.22 18.95
N SER A 785 -11.21 -9.73 19.64
CA SER A 785 -11.21 -9.94 21.08
C SER A 785 -9.82 -9.74 21.66
N PHE A 786 -9.78 -9.27 22.90
CA PHE A 786 -8.55 -9.12 23.66
C PHE A 786 -8.55 -10.07 24.86
N TYR A 787 -7.50 -10.87 24.98
CA TYR A 787 -7.36 -11.90 26.00
C TYR A 787 -6.21 -11.57 26.95
N ILE A 788 -6.40 -11.86 28.24
CA ILE A 788 -5.36 -11.80 29.25
C ILE A 788 -5.27 -13.16 29.93
N LEU A 789 -4.13 -13.84 29.76
CA LEU A 789 -3.85 -15.15 30.34
C LEU A 789 -2.92 -14.97 31.54
N LYS A 790 -3.11 -15.77 32.58
CA LYS A 790 -2.20 -15.85 33.73
C LYS A 790 -1.48 -17.18 33.72
N ASP A 791 -0.16 -17.18 33.59
CA ASP A 791 0.69 -18.36 33.70
C ASP A 791 1.49 -18.32 35.00
N TYR A 792 1.27 -19.31 35.87
CA TYR A 792 1.90 -19.41 37.19
C TYR A 792 3.20 -20.22 37.17
N ASN A 793 3.60 -20.80 36.03
CA ASN A 793 4.81 -21.63 35.95
C ASN A 793 6.02 -20.76 35.59
N LEU A 794 6.58 -20.07 36.59
CA LEU A 794 7.67 -19.11 36.35
C LEU A 794 9.07 -19.75 36.38
N ILE A 795 9.28 -20.65 37.34
CA ILE A 795 10.61 -21.17 37.69
C ILE A 795 10.91 -22.47 36.96
N SER A 796 9.90 -23.29 36.71
CA SER A 796 10.05 -24.62 36.15
C SER A 796 8.95 -24.92 35.14
N ALA A 797 9.28 -25.72 34.14
CA ALA A 797 8.33 -26.24 33.17
C ALA A 797 7.13 -26.91 33.88
N PRO A 798 5.90 -26.71 33.38
CA PRO A 798 4.73 -27.38 33.93
C PRO A 798 4.81 -28.90 33.73
N GLU A 799 4.33 -29.69 34.69
CA GLU A 799 4.21 -31.15 34.51
C GLU A 799 3.32 -31.50 33.31
N THR A 800 2.28 -30.68 33.09
CA THR A 800 1.37 -30.77 31.94
C THR A 800 0.97 -29.39 31.47
N TYR A 801 1.10 -29.13 30.17
CA TYR A 801 0.59 -27.92 29.53
C TYR A 801 -0.93 -27.97 29.47
N THR A 802 -1.61 -27.14 30.26
CA THR A 802 -3.07 -27.08 30.33
C THR A 802 -3.59 -26.06 29.35
N LYS A 803 -4.41 -26.51 28.39
CA LYS A 803 -5.06 -25.63 27.41
C LYS A 803 -6.27 -24.92 28.01
N LEU A 804 -6.25 -23.59 27.99
CA LEU A 804 -7.40 -22.73 28.28
C LEU A 804 -8.17 -22.37 27.00
N THR A 805 -9.44 -22.01 27.15
CA THR A 805 -10.32 -21.47 26.10
C THR A 805 -11.03 -20.22 26.62
N PRO A 806 -11.69 -19.39 25.77
CA PRO A 806 -12.42 -18.21 26.24
C PRO A 806 -13.40 -18.50 27.40
N ALA A 807 -14.15 -19.61 27.34
CA ALA A 807 -15.05 -20.05 28.39
C ALA A 807 -14.33 -20.49 29.69
N GLY A 808 -13.05 -20.85 29.59
CA GLY A 808 -12.20 -21.14 30.75
C GLY A 808 -11.57 -19.89 31.39
N LEU A 809 -11.65 -18.73 30.72
CA LEU A 809 -11.22 -17.43 31.26
C LEU A 809 -12.35 -16.67 31.93
N ALA A 810 -13.60 -16.92 31.50
CA ALA A 810 -14.83 -16.38 32.10
C ALA A 810 -15.21 -17.10 33.40
#